data_AF-A0AAP9Y5D2-F1
#
_entry.id   AF-A0AAP9Y5D2-F1
#
_cell.length_a   1.000
_cell.length_b   1.000
_cell.length_c   1.000
_cell.angle_alpha   90.00
_cell.angle_beta   90.00
_cell.angle_gamma   90.00
#
_symmetry.space_group_name_H-M   'P 1'
#
loop_
_entity.id
_entity.type
_entity.pdbx_description
1 polymer ?
#
loop_
_entity_poly.entity_id
_entity_poly.type
_entity_poly.pdbx_seq_one_letter_code
_entity_poly.pdbx_strand_id
1 'polypeptide(L)'
;MNAVITEIPALAHDAGVPPAPPEAHQQADDVRLIPLKRIVASPFNMRRKQPIGIEALADNIWHTGGLLQNLVVHPMKVGAKRAQTYGVAAGERRRRALALLAERGNIPDDYPVRCLVVSVEDAVLMSAAENEMREPPHPADQFEAFRVMVDAGRSVSEIAEIYGTSEQTVRRRLKLARVSPKLIELFRNDEIRIDVMQALAVSDSHDEQERAWFDAPDYDRGAATIRRKLVAREHDFQSNRIALFVGIDAYEAAGGNVRRDLFSDQGTAWYSDHALMERVAADMLETVAATVRGEGWAWVKVIPVFDYATRATLQRLPATAAPPTDEQRQEMDAISARMDAIQAEQEDEEIDEATFERLGDEYAALEHRHVQIEESLQVYTPLQMATAGAVVSIDSHGAPTIERGWIKRDDTEHAQDGDLAADDGADNDDHGADDAASPLARNPAGSPAAAAPAAKGPHSAALTLRLNARRTASISLAIARQPHVALAALVHRFLVSEYAPGSGASAIDIQWRDNTSSVGRHAPELADDLPYRIATEQRGAWAGIIPNDTDALLAWCIEQPDERLLTILAQYVAASLDGLAPDEAPHCINALVPALGLNLADDWKPTRASYFDHVTKARIADVVTAAVSPAEGMRILKLKKDAAAAEAERLVSNTGWLPEHLAAAETRPRELWRKRRAEDDDADDSDATDATDAPDADPANADDRESDVGVVQATPDDANEQDETHHTERNPLADAEAEGMPALD
;
A
#
# COMPACT_ATOMS: atom_id res chain seq x y z
N MET A 1 32.65 22.96 40.19
CA MET A 1 32.14 22.27 41.40
C MET A 1 31.17 21.21 40.92
N ASN A 2 31.39 19.96 41.32
CA ASN A 2 30.51 18.78 41.22
C ASN A 2 29.59 18.66 39.99
N ALA A 3 30.12 18.08 38.91
CA ALA A 3 29.35 17.09 38.15
C ALA A 3 29.63 15.71 38.79
N VAL A 4 28.60 14.91 39.03
CA VAL A 4 28.74 13.51 39.45
C VAL A 4 28.25 12.65 38.31
N ILE A 5 29.21 12.08 37.59
CA ILE A 5 28.99 10.92 36.71
C ILE A 5 28.95 9.71 37.64
N THR A 6 27.96 8.85 37.49
CA THR A 6 27.93 7.54 38.17
C THR A 6 28.06 6.44 37.14
N GLU A 7 29.08 5.61 37.32
CA GLU A 7 29.52 4.58 36.38
C GLU A 7 28.56 3.38 36.34
N ILE A 8 28.61 2.64 35.24
CA ILE A 8 27.96 1.33 35.08
C ILE A 8 28.81 0.26 35.78
N PRO A 9 28.29 -0.53 36.73
CA PRO A 9 28.92 -1.74 37.22
C PRO A 9 28.46 -2.97 36.43
N ALA A 10 29.44 -3.81 36.10
CA ALA A 10 29.35 -5.02 35.29
C ALA A 10 28.26 -6.04 35.66
N LEU A 11 27.86 -6.82 34.64
CA LEU A 11 27.18 -8.10 34.78
C LEU A 11 27.91 -9.03 35.76
N ALA A 12 27.21 -9.46 36.81
CA ALA A 12 27.54 -10.67 37.55
C ALA A 12 26.51 -11.75 37.19
N HIS A 13 26.97 -12.88 36.64
CA HIS A 13 26.18 -14.10 36.64
C HIS A 13 26.00 -14.57 38.08
N ASP A 14 24.79 -14.41 38.63
CA ASP A 14 24.37 -15.16 39.81
C ASP A 14 23.33 -16.20 39.39
N ALA A 15 23.55 -17.45 39.78
CA ALA A 15 22.68 -18.57 39.45
C ALA A 15 21.48 -18.60 40.41
N GLY A 16 20.65 -17.56 40.32
CA GLY A 16 19.46 -17.39 41.15
C GLY A 16 18.45 -18.49 40.91
N VAL A 17 18.11 -19.23 41.97
CA VAL A 17 16.96 -20.13 42.03
C VAL A 17 15.71 -19.38 41.56
N PRO A 18 14.86 -19.95 40.69
CA PRO A 18 13.65 -19.27 40.23
C PRO A 18 12.78 -18.86 41.44
N PRO A 19 12.15 -17.68 41.41
CA PRO A 19 11.32 -17.22 42.52
C PRO A 19 10.24 -18.26 42.81
N ALA A 20 10.06 -18.59 44.08
CA ALA A 20 9.01 -19.51 44.49
C ALA A 20 7.64 -18.94 44.05
N PRO A 21 6.69 -19.79 43.61
CA PRO A 21 5.35 -19.32 43.23
C PRO A 21 4.72 -18.52 44.38
N PRO A 22 3.94 -17.46 44.09
CA PRO A 22 3.33 -16.64 45.13
C PRO A 22 2.50 -17.50 46.09
N GLU A 23 2.58 -17.18 47.38
CA GLU A 23 2.05 -18.01 48.49
C GLU A 23 0.54 -18.30 48.40
N ALA A 24 -0.19 -17.56 47.54
CA ALA A 24 -1.58 -17.83 47.17
C ALA A 24 -1.83 -19.27 46.65
N HIS A 25 -0.83 -19.94 46.07
CA HIS A 25 -0.99 -21.30 45.54
C HIS A 25 -1.00 -22.42 46.61
N GLN A 26 -0.82 -22.09 47.90
CA GLN A 26 -0.81 -23.09 48.99
C GLN A 26 -2.20 -23.45 49.56
N GLN A 27 -3.30 -23.13 48.88
CA GLN A 27 -4.64 -23.67 49.18
C GLN A 27 -5.10 -24.79 48.22
N ALA A 28 -4.18 -25.40 47.47
CA ALA A 28 -4.43 -26.67 46.81
C ALA A 28 -4.23 -27.84 47.80
N ASP A 29 -5.33 -28.51 48.19
CA ASP A 29 -5.44 -29.97 48.47
C ASP A 29 -6.71 -30.40 49.26
N ASP A 30 -7.80 -29.63 49.22
CA ASP A 30 -9.09 -30.07 49.80
C ASP A 30 -9.83 -31.04 48.86
N VAL A 31 -9.32 -32.28 48.78
CA VAL A 31 -9.95 -33.38 48.04
C VAL A 31 -11.14 -33.93 48.84
N ARG A 32 -12.35 -33.61 48.41
CA ARG A 32 -13.61 -34.02 49.07
C ARG A 32 -14.35 -35.10 48.29
N LEU A 33 -15.08 -35.93 49.03
CA LEU A 33 -16.11 -36.81 48.46
C LEU A 33 -17.42 -36.03 48.34
N ILE A 34 -17.86 -35.77 47.12
CA ILE A 34 -19.07 -35.00 46.83
C ILE A 34 -20.10 -35.93 46.16
N PRO A 35 -21.33 -36.04 46.68
CA PRO A 35 -22.38 -36.83 46.05
C PRO A 35 -22.69 -36.32 44.64
N LEU A 36 -22.75 -37.22 43.65
CA LEU A 36 -22.94 -36.90 42.23
C LEU A 36 -24.08 -35.91 41.97
N LYS A 37 -25.24 -36.07 42.62
CA LYS A 37 -26.40 -35.15 42.56
C LYS A 37 -26.15 -33.69 42.98
N ARG A 38 -24.97 -33.35 43.52
CA ARG A 38 -24.57 -31.98 43.88
C ARG A 38 -23.55 -31.38 42.90
N ILE A 39 -23.13 -32.15 41.89
CA ILE A 39 -22.09 -31.81 40.92
C ILE A 39 -22.77 -31.45 39.59
N VAL A 40 -22.59 -30.20 39.15
CA VAL A 40 -23.22 -29.64 37.94
C VAL A 40 -22.15 -29.16 36.96
N ALA A 41 -22.52 -28.92 35.70
CA ALA A 41 -21.63 -28.26 34.76
C ALA A 41 -21.35 -26.81 35.23
N SER A 42 -20.10 -26.37 35.17
CA SER A 42 -19.74 -24.98 35.46
C SER A 42 -20.07 -24.06 34.27
N PRO A 43 -20.55 -22.82 34.49
CA PRO A 43 -20.61 -21.80 33.45
C PRO A 43 -19.21 -21.33 32.98
N PHE A 44 -18.16 -21.60 33.77
CA PHE A 44 -16.77 -21.23 33.48
C PHE A 44 -16.00 -22.32 32.72
N ASN A 45 -16.62 -23.46 32.43
CA ASN A 45 -16.02 -24.47 31.57
C ASN A 45 -16.01 -23.95 30.11
N MET A 46 -14.82 -23.72 29.57
CA MET A 46 -14.64 -23.13 28.24
C MET A 46 -15.18 -24.02 27.11
N ARG A 47 -15.33 -25.34 27.32
CA ARG A 47 -15.81 -26.26 26.27
C ARG A 47 -17.34 -26.39 26.26
N ARG A 48 -18.02 -25.55 25.47
CA ARG A 48 -19.48 -25.61 25.24
C ARG A 48 -19.92 -26.65 24.20
N LYS A 49 -19.05 -27.10 23.29
CA LYS A 49 -19.34 -28.18 22.32
C LYS A 49 -19.57 -29.53 23.02
N GLN A 50 -20.52 -30.34 22.52
CA GLN A 50 -20.82 -31.66 23.10
C GLN A 50 -19.58 -32.59 23.07
N PRO A 51 -19.22 -33.24 24.20
CA PRO A 51 -18.08 -34.15 24.23
C PRO A 51 -18.40 -35.52 23.61
N ILE A 52 -17.46 -36.04 22.82
CA ILE A 52 -17.55 -37.32 22.11
C ILE A 52 -16.99 -38.46 22.99
N GLY A 53 -17.51 -39.68 22.80
CA GLY A 53 -16.99 -40.91 23.42
C GLY A 53 -17.31 -41.04 24.91
N ILE A 54 -18.50 -40.60 25.33
CA ILE A 54 -18.93 -40.67 26.74
C ILE A 54 -19.30 -42.10 27.16
N GLU A 55 -19.90 -42.91 26.29
CA GLU A 55 -20.28 -44.29 26.63
C GLU A 55 -19.05 -45.16 26.90
N ALA A 56 -18.06 -45.14 26.01
CA ALA A 56 -16.80 -45.87 26.20
C ALA A 56 -16.04 -45.41 27.47
N LEU A 57 -16.15 -44.13 27.86
CA LEU A 57 -15.57 -43.61 29.10
C LEU A 57 -16.36 -44.07 30.34
N ALA A 58 -17.69 -44.12 30.25
CA ALA A 58 -18.55 -44.68 31.31
C ALA A 58 -18.25 -46.17 31.55
N ASP A 59 -18.16 -46.95 30.47
CA ASP A 59 -17.83 -48.36 30.53
C ASP A 59 -16.41 -48.57 31.10
N ASN A 60 -15.43 -47.71 30.74
CA ASN A 60 -14.09 -47.76 31.30
C ASN A 60 -14.07 -47.46 32.82
N ILE A 61 -14.77 -46.41 33.27
CA ILE A 61 -14.89 -46.06 34.70
C ILE A 61 -15.53 -47.20 35.50
N TRP A 62 -16.54 -47.87 34.93
CA TRP A 62 -17.18 -49.03 35.54
C TRP A 62 -16.22 -50.21 35.70
N HIS A 63 -15.55 -50.64 34.62
CA HIS A 63 -14.66 -51.79 34.64
C HIS A 63 -13.35 -51.56 35.42
N THR A 64 -12.90 -50.32 35.57
CA THR A 64 -11.72 -49.95 36.39
C THR A 64 -12.05 -49.73 37.87
N GLY A 65 -13.34 -49.78 38.25
CA GLY A 65 -13.76 -49.69 39.65
C GLY A 65 -13.83 -48.27 40.22
N GLY A 66 -13.79 -47.24 39.38
CA GLY A 66 -13.97 -45.85 39.82
C GLY A 66 -13.23 -44.81 38.98
N LEU A 67 -13.27 -43.55 39.43
CA LEU A 67 -12.66 -42.44 38.74
C LEU A 67 -11.17 -42.30 39.09
N LEU A 68 -10.29 -42.54 38.11
CA LEU A 68 -8.82 -42.46 38.28
C LEU A 68 -8.27 -41.04 38.42
N GLN A 69 -8.93 -40.03 37.83
CA GLN A 69 -8.55 -38.62 37.92
C GLN A 69 -9.69 -37.80 38.52
N ASN A 70 -9.45 -37.17 39.68
CA ASN A 70 -10.43 -36.35 40.39
C ASN A 70 -11.02 -35.23 39.50
N LEU A 71 -12.29 -34.90 39.70
CA LEU A 71 -12.89 -33.70 39.08
C LEU A 71 -12.36 -32.45 39.78
N VAL A 72 -12.12 -31.35 39.06
CA VAL A 72 -11.86 -30.05 39.70
C VAL A 72 -13.15 -29.25 39.72
N VAL A 73 -13.55 -28.78 40.91
CA VAL A 73 -14.83 -28.14 41.13
C VAL A 73 -14.73 -26.88 41.98
N HIS A 74 -15.58 -25.89 41.69
CA HIS A 74 -15.71 -24.69 42.52
C HIS A 74 -17.09 -24.64 43.20
N PRO A 75 -17.22 -24.01 44.37
CA PRO A 75 -18.50 -23.87 45.05
C PRO A 75 -19.48 -22.99 44.26
N MET A 76 -20.75 -23.43 44.18
CA MET A 76 -21.87 -22.69 43.59
C MET A 76 -23.11 -22.76 44.48
N LYS A 77 -24.04 -21.81 44.31
CA LYS A 77 -25.36 -21.82 44.98
C LYS A 77 -26.46 -21.82 43.93
N VAL A 78 -26.99 -23.00 43.61
CA VAL A 78 -27.96 -23.20 42.51
C VAL A 78 -29.29 -23.74 43.04
N GLY A 79 -30.40 -23.32 42.43
CA GLY A 79 -31.76 -23.79 42.72
C GLY A 79 -32.47 -23.08 43.87
N ALA A 80 -33.79 -23.28 43.95
CA ALA A 80 -34.72 -22.53 44.81
C ALA A 80 -34.43 -22.57 46.33
N LYS A 81 -33.63 -23.53 46.80
CA LYS A 81 -33.21 -23.67 48.21
C LYS A 81 -31.77 -23.20 48.49
N ARG A 82 -31.07 -22.61 47.50
CA ARG A 82 -29.65 -22.21 47.59
C ARG A 82 -28.74 -23.30 48.18
N ALA A 83 -29.01 -24.57 47.85
CA ALA A 83 -28.18 -25.67 48.30
C ALA A 83 -26.76 -25.51 47.73
N GLN A 84 -25.74 -25.78 48.54
CA GLN A 84 -24.36 -25.76 48.07
C GLN A 84 -24.17 -26.85 47.01
N THR A 85 -24.00 -26.44 45.76
CA THR A 85 -23.62 -27.27 44.62
C THR A 85 -22.16 -27.00 44.26
N TYR A 86 -21.63 -27.77 43.33
CA TYR A 86 -20.26 -27.65 42.86
C TYR A 86 -20.22 -27.70 41.33
N GLY A 87 -19.68 -26.65 40.71
CA GLY A 87 -19.53 -26.57 39.26
C GLY A 87 -18.23 -27.22 38.82
N VAL A 88 -18.29 -28.13 37.85
CA VAL A 88 -17.09 -28.80 37.30
C VAL A 88 -16.38 -27.85 36.33
N ALA A 89 -15.18 -27.43 36.71
CA ALA A 89 -14.30 -26.57 35.91
C ALA A 89 -13.34 -27.39 35.02
N ALA A 90 -12.86 -28.53 35.53
CA ALA A 90 -12.05 -29.49 34.78
C ALA A 90 -12.62 -30.91 34.92
N GLY A 91 -12.74 -31.63 33.80
CA GLY A 91 -13.27 -33.01 33.78
C GLY A 91 -14.76 -33.18 33.47
N GLU A 92 -15.41 -32.26 32.75
CA GLU A 92 -16.84 -32.39 32.36
C GLU A 92 -17.17 -33.71 31.62
N ARG A 93 -16.24 -34.26 30.81
CA ARG A 93 -16.40 -35.59 30.19
C ARG A 93 -16.58 -36.70 31.23
N ARG A 94 -15.80 -36.63 32.31
CA ARG A 94 -15.85 -37.56 33.44
C ARG A 94 -17.14 -37.38 34.24
N ARG A 95 -17.61 -36.13 34.45
CA ARG A 95 -18.93 -35.85 35.05
C ARG A 95 -20.08 -36.46 34.24
N ARG A 96 -20.08 -36.30 32.91
CA ARG A 96 -21.12 -36.89 32.04
C ARG A 96 -21.08 -38.42 32.01
N ALA A 97 -19.89 -39.03 32.00
CA ALA A 97 -19.76 -40.48 32.09
C ALA A 97 -20.31 -41.03 33.42
N LEU A 98 -20.09 -40.33 34.55
CA LEU A 98 -20.69 -40.67 35.83
C LEU A 98 -22.21 -40.48 35.83
N ALA A 99 -22.73 -39.41 35.24
CA ALA A 99 -24.18 -39.22 35.08
C ALA A 99 -24.82 -40.36 34.28
N LEU A 100 -24.19 -40.78 33.17
CA LEU A 100 -24.65 -41.90 32.35
C LEU A 100 -24.63 -43.24 33.11
N LEU A 101 -23.65 -43.47 34.00
CA LEU A 101 -23.65 -44.65 34.88
C LEU A 101 -24.78 -44.61 35.92
N ALA A 102 -25.16 -43.42 36.40
CA ALA A 102 -26.30 -43.27 37.29
C ALA A 102 -27.64 -43.51 36.56
N GLU A 103 -27.81 -42.94 35.36
CA GLU A 103 -28.97 -43.15 34.48
C GLU A 103 -29.15 -44.63 34.10
N ARG A 104 -28.05 -45.37 33.87
CA ARG A 104 -28.06 -46.83 33.62
C ARG A 104 -28.29 -47.68 34.89
N GLY A 105 -28.33 -47.08 36.08
CA GLY A 105 -28.49 -47.77 37.36
C GLY A 105 -27.24 -48.53 37.84
N ASN A 106 -26.07 -48.29 37.23
CA ASN A 106 -24.80 -48.89 37.65
C ASN A 106 -24.29 -48.29 38.97
N ILE A 107 -24.57 -47.01 39.22
CA ILE A 107 -24.24 -46.30 40.47
C ILE A 107 -25.46 -45.49 40.96
N PRO A 108 -25.59 -45.18 42.26
CA PRO A 108 -26.66 -44.34 42.77
C PRO A 108 -26.38 -42.82 42.59
N ASP A 109 -27.42 -41.99 42.61
CA ASP A 109 -27.31 -40.52 42.50
C ASP A 109 -26.49 -39.84 43.60
N ASP A 110 -26.29 -40.52 44.74
CA ASP A 110 -25.46 -40.06 45.84
C ASP A 110 -24.05 -40.66 45.86
N TYR A 111 -23.66 -41.36 44.79
CA TYR A 111 -22.33 -41.93 44.61
C TYR A 111 -21.23 -40.90 44.94
N PRO A 112 -20.28 -41.22 45.84
CA PRO A 112 -19.29 -40.28 46.34
C PRO A 112 -18.17 -40.09 45.32
N VAL A 113 -18.20 -38.97 44.58
CA VAL A 113 -17.17 -38.62 43.59
C VAL A 113 -16.02 -37.89 44.29
N ARG A 114 -14.77 -38.28 44.01
CA ARG A 114 -13.58 -37.53 44.45
C ARG A 114 -13.43 -36.25 43.63
N CYS A 115 -13.49 -35.11 44.30
CA CYS A 115 -13.36 -33.80 43.70
C CYS A 115 -12.30 -32.98 44.43
N LEU A 116 -11.39 -32.35 43.70
CA LEU A 116 -10.56 -31.27 44.21
C LEU A 116 -11.42 -30.00 44.25
N VAL A 117 -11.63 -29.43 45.43
CA VAL A 117 -12.39 -28.18 45.58
C VAL A 117 -11.44 -27.00 45.50
N VAL A 118 -11.70 -26.07 44.58
CA VAL A 118 -10.90 -24.88 44.33
C VAL A 118 -11.74 -23.61 44.42
N SER A 119 -11.10 -22.44 44.42
CA SER A 119 -11.77 -21.14 44.31
C SER A 119 -12.44 -20.96 42.94
N VAL A 120 -13.23 -19.90 42.73
CA VAL A 120 -13.83 -19.64 41.40
C VAL A 120 -12.75 -19.19 40.43
N GLU A 121 -11.77 -18.46 40.95
CA GLU A 121 -10.62 -17.87 40.30
C GLU A 121 -9.65 -18.97 39.83
N ASP A 122 -9.31 -19.91 40.71
CA ASP A 122 -8.51 -21.09 40.39
C ASP A 122 -9.24 -22.05 39.43
N ALA A 123 -10.57 -22.13 39.50
CA ALA A 123 -11.36 -22.91 38.55
C ALA A 123 -11.26 -22.35 37.12
N VAL A 124 -11.32 -21.03 36.94
CA VAL A 124 -11.10 -20.39 35.62
C VAL A 124 -9.66 -20.66 35.15
N LEU A 125 -8.67 -20.45 36.02
CA LEU A 125 -7.25 -20.69 35.74
C LEU A 125 -6.95 -22.15 35.33
N MET A 126 -7.46 -23.13 36.08
CA MET A 126 -7.24 -24.55 35.80
C MET A 126 -8.02 -25.01 34.56
N SER A 127 -9.21 -24.46 34.30
CA SER A 127 -9.95 -24.75 33.06
C SER A 127 -9.21 -24.19 31.83
N ALA A 128 -8.62 -22.99 31.95
CA ALA A 128 -7.76 -22.40 30.93
C ALA A 128 -6.52 -23.28 30.66
N ALA A 129 -5.76 -23.62 31.70
CA ALA A 129 -4.54 -24.41 31.58
C ALA A 129 -4.77 -25.87 31.09
N GLU A 130 -5.87 -26.54 31.51
CA GLU A 130 -6.23 -27.88 30.98
C GLU A 130 -6.50 -27.83 29.46
N ASN A 131 -7.03 -26.71 28.96
CA ASN A 131 -7.45 -26.57 27.56
C ASN A 131 -6.36 -25.97 26.65
N GLU A 132 -5.47 -25.11 27.15
CA GLU A 132 -4.30 -24.62 26.38
C GLU A 132 -3.43 -25.79 25.90
N MET A 133 -3.35 -26.86 26.72
CA MET A 133 -2.63 -28.10 26.39
C MET A 133 -3.37 -29.04 25.39
N ARG A 134 -4.57 -28.70 24.88
CA ARG A 134 -5.36 -29.59 24.01
C ARG A 134 -6.41 -28.87 23.15
N GLU A 135 -6.10 -28.74 21.84
CA GLU A 135 -6.90 -28.03 20.82
C GLU A 135 -7.20 -26.56 21.21
N PRO A 136 -6.60 -25.57 20.51
CA PRO A 136 -6.71 -24.17 20.93
C PRO A 136 -8.17 -23.72 21.03
N PRO A 137 -8.57 -23.03 22.13
CA PRO A 137 -9.93 -22.56 22.31
C PRO A 137 -10.30 -21.50 21.25
N HIS A 138 -11.60 -21.31 21.02
CA HIS A 138 -12.04 -20.23 20.13
C HIS A 138 -11.59 -18.88 20.70
N PRO A 139 -11.06 -17.93 19.89
CA PRO A 139 -10.51 -16.68 20.42
C PRO A 139 -11.50 -15.89 21.29
N ALA A 140 -12.80 -15.95 21.00
CA ALA A 140 -13.84 -15.31 21.81
C ALA A 140 -13.85 -15.76 23.29
N ASP A 141 -13.49 -17.01 23.57
CA ASP A 141 -13.47 -17.54 24.93
C ASP A 141 -12.24 -17.04 25.71
N GLN A 142 -11.12 -16.76 25.01
CA GLN A 142 -9.99 -16.03 25.59
C GLN A 142 -10.37 -14.58 25.96
N PHE A 143 -11.21 -13.91 25.14
CA PHE A 143 -11.65 -12.53 25.41
C PHE A 143 -12.43 -12.46 26.74
N GLU A 144 -13.37 -13.39 26.95
CA GLU A 144 -14.15 -13.47 28.20
C GLU A 144 -13.27 -13.86 29.40
N ALA A 145 -12.39 -14.86 29.26
CA ALA A 145 -11.48 -15.25 30.33
C ALA A 145 -10.58 -14.09 30.79
N PHE A 146 -10.01 -13.34 29.85
CA PHE A 146 -9.15 -12.19 30.15
C PHE A 146 -9.93 -11.08 30.85
N ARG A 147 -11.15 -10.78 30.39
CA ARG A 147 -12.04 -9.80 31.04
C ARG A 147 -12.34 -10.19 32.49
N VAL A 148 -12.71 -11.45 32.75
CA VAL A 148 -13.02 -11.93 34.11
C VAL A 148 -11.83 -11.77 35.07
N MET A 149 -10.59 -12.00 34.61
CA MET A 149 -9.41 -11.81 35.46
C MET A 149 -9.12 -10.34 35.76
N VAL A 150 -9.32 -9.43 34.80
CA VAL A 150 -9.19 -7.98 35.03
C VAL A 150 -10.30 -7.46 35.95
N ASP A 151 -11.54 -7.92 35.77
CA ASP A 151 -12.67 -7.59 36.66
C ASP A 151 -12.45 -8.12 38.09
N ALA A 152 -11.70 -9.21 38.24
CA ALA A 152 -11.24 -9.74 39.53
C ALA A 152 -10.00 -9.01 40.12
N GLY A 153 -9.51 -7.96 39.45
CA GLY A 153 -8.43 -7.10 39.95
C GLY A 153 -7.01 -7.53 39.58
N ARG A 154 -6.82 -8.53 38.70
CA ARG A 154 -5.48 -8.90 38.20
C ARG A 154 -4.97 -7.89 37.18
N SER A 155 -3.67 -7.64 37.21
CA SER A 155 -2.97 -6.81 36.23
C SER A 155 -2.81 -7.52 34.88
N VAL A 156 -2.59 -6.72 33.83
CA VAL A 156 -2.28 -7.21 32.48
C VAL A 156 -1.00 -8.07 32.47
N SER A 157 -0.02 -7.74 33.32
CA SER A 157 1.25 -8.46 33.45
C SER A 157 1.05 -9.86 34.03
N GLU A 158 0.32 -9.98 35.15
CA GLU A 158 0.00 -11.28 35.76
C GLU A 158 -0.79 -12.18 34.80
N ILE A 159 -1.72 -11.61 34.02
CA ILE A 159 -2.47 -12.37 33.00
C ILE A 159 -1.55 -12.84 31.86
N ALA A 160 -0.58 -12.01 31.45
CA ALA A 160 0.40 -12.36 30.43
C ALA A 160 1.30 -13.52 30.88
N GLU A 161 1.79 -13.49 32.12
CA GLU A 161 2.55 -14.57 32.75
C GLU A 161 1.75 -15.87 32.84
N ILE A 162 0.50 -15.81 33.32
CA ILE A 162 -0.37 -16.97 33.48
C ILE A 162 -0.61 -17.70 32.15
N TYR A 163 -0.78 -16.97 31.05
CA TYR A 163 -1.07 -17.52 29.72
C TYR A 163 0.18 -17.67 28.84
N GLY A 164 1.39 -17.40 29.36
CA GLY A 164 2.64 -17.49 28.60
C GLY A 164 2.65 -16.61 27.33
N THR A 165 2.01 -15.43 27.39
CA THR A 165 1.82 -14.53 26.24
C THR A 165 2.37 -13.13 26.52
N SER A 166 2.33 -12.22 25.53
CA SER A 166 2.75 -10.84 25.72
C SER A 166 1.63 -9.97 26.30
N GLU A 167 1.98 -8.94 27.10
CA GLU A 167 0.99 -7.97 27.58
C GLU A 167 0.23 -7.28 26.43
N GLN A 168 0.88 -7.08 25.27
CA GLN A 168 0.24 -6.53 24.08
C GLN A 168 -0.88 -7.46 23.57
N THR A 169 -0.66 -8.78 23.58
CA THR A 169 -1.71 -9.76 23.27
C THR A 169 -2.86 -9.68 24.27
N VAL A 170 -2.57 -9.57 25.58
CA VAL A 170 -3.61 -9.38 26.61
C VAL A 170 -4.40 -8.09 26.38
N ARG A 171 -3.74 -6.95 26.12
CA ARG A 171 -4.41 -5.67 25.78
C ARG A 171 -5.28 -5.78 24.53
N ARG A 172 -4.77 -6.40 23.45
CA ARG A 172 -5.49 -6.65 22.19
C ARG A 172 -6.73 -7.54 22.43
N ARG A 173 -6.62 -8.62 23.21
CA ARG A 173 -7.72 -9.52 23.58
C ARG A 173 -8.78 -8.83 24.47
N LEU A 174 -8.35 -8.00 25.42
CA LEU A 174 -9.25 -7.18 26.24
C LEU A 174 -10.00 -6.11 25.43
N LYS A 175 -9.36 -5.53 24.40
CA LYS A 175 -10.04 -4.60 23.48
C LYS A 175 -11.12 -5.30 22.66
N LEU A 176 -10.86 -6.53 22.17
CA LEU A 176 -11.88 -7.36 21.51
C LEU A 176 -13.02 -7.78 22.47
N ALA A 177 -12.73 -7.98 23.77
CA ALA A 177 -13.74 -8.28 24.80
C ALA A 177 -14.74 -7.14 25.09
N ARG A 178 -14.50 -5.94 24.53
CA ARG A 178 -15.36 -4.75 24.61
C ARG A 178 -16.24 -4.54 23.38
N VAL A 179 -16.07 -5.31 22.30
CA VAL A 179 -16.96 -5.25 21.12
C VAL A 179 -18.39 -5.68 21.52
N SER A 180 -19.41 -5.21 20.78
CA SER A 180 -20.82 -5.52 21.07
C SER A 180 -21.03 -7.02 21.29
N PRO A 181 -21.81 -7.42 22.33
CA PRO A 181 -22.16 -8.82 22.57
C PRO A 181 -22.76 -9.53 21.35
N LYS A 182 -23.52 -8.82 20.50
CA LYS A 182 -24.11 -9.38 19.28
C LYS A 182 -23.04 -9.80 18.28
N LEU A 183 -22.04 -8.94 18.08
CA LEU A 183 -20.93 -9.18 17.16
C LEU A 183 -19.99 -10.26 17.69
N ILE A 184 -19.81 -10.35 19.02
CA ILE A 184 -19.09 -11.46 19.66
C ILE A 184 -19.83 -12.80 19.48
N GLU A 185 -21.16 -12.81 19.47
CA GLU A 185 -21.96 -14.02 19.21
C GLU A 185 -21.84 -14.48 17.74
N LEU A 186 -21.95 -13.56 16.78
CA LEU A 186 -21.71 -13.86 15.36
C LEU A 186 -20.27 -14.34 15.11
N PHE A 187 -19.28 -13.73 15.77
CA PHE A 187 -17.89 -14.21 15.74
C PHE A 187 -17.72 -15.62 16.34
N ARG A 188 -18.50 -15.99 17.36
CA ARG A 188 -18.52 -17.36 17.93
C ARG A 188 -19.16 -18.41 17.02
N ASN A 189 -19.99 -17.99 16.08
CA ASN A 189 -20.65 -18.84 15.09
C ASN A 189 -19.85 -18.98 13.78
N ASP A 190 -18.62 -18.46 13.73
CA ASP A 190 -17.79 -18.35 12.51
C ASP A 190 -18.41 -17.46 11.40
N GLU A 191 -19.41 -16.61 11.74
CA GLU A 191 -20.08 -15.69 10.79
C GLU A 191 -19.31 -14.36 10.59
N ILE A 192 -18.50 -13.96 11.57
CA ILE A 192 -17.57 -12.82 11.47
C ILE A 192 -16.14 -13.36 11.53
N ARG A 193 -15.21 -12.75 10.77
CA ARG A 193 -13.79 -13.07 10.84
C ARG A 193 -13.07 -12.22 11.90
N ILE A 194 -11.95 -12.73 12.43
CA ILE A 194 -11.16 -12.04 13.45
C ILE A 194 -10.64 -10.66 12.99
N ASP A 195 -10.29 -10.47 11.72
CA ASP A 195 -9.82 -9.19 11.18
C ASP A 195 -10.94 -8.14 11.14
N VAL A 196 -12.18 -8.56 10.91
CA VAL A 196 -13.35 -7.69 11.00
C VAL A 196 -13.64 -7.31 12.45
N MET A 197 -13.53 -8.27 13.39
CA MET A 197 -13.64 -7.96 14.83
C MET A 197 -12.57 -6.96 15.30
N GLN A 198 -11.35 -7.02 14.74
CA GLN A 198 -10.29 -6.03 14.99
C GLN A 198 -10.64 -4.66 14.43
N ALA A 199 -11.19 -4.57 13.21
CA ALA A 199 -11.66 -3.32 12.63
C ALA A 199 -12.83 -2.70 13.41
N LEU A 200 -13.80 -3.51 13.86
CA LEU A 200 -14.91 -3.06 14.71
C LEU A 200 -14.41 -2.51 16.05
N ALA A 201 -13.39 -3.14 16.63
CA ALA A 201 -12.76 -2.70 17.87
C ALA A 201 -11.98 -1.37 17.77
N VAL A 202 -11.96 -0.69 16.61
CA VAL A 202 -11.49 0.70 16.47
C VAL A 202 -12.44 1.70 17.15
N SER A 203 -13.73 1.36 17.31
CA SER A 203 -14.63 2.09 18.21
C SER A 203 -14.89 1.34 19.51
N ASP A 204 -15.11 2.09 20.60
CA ASP A 204 -15.65 1.57 21.86
C ASP A 204 -17.19 1.71 21.95
N SER A 205 -17.83 2.37 20.97
CA SER A 205 -19.29 2.51 20.90
C SER A 205 -19.94 1.29 20.26
N HIS A 206 -20.80 0.58 21.00
CA HIS A 206 -21.56 -0.56 20.48
C HIS A 206 -22.50 -0.13 19.34
N ASP A 207 -23.13 1.04 19.44
CA ASP A 207 -24.04 1.54 18.40
C ASP A 207 -23.30 1.82 17.08
N GLU A 208 -22.06 2.33 17.14
CA GLU A 208 -21.24 2.54 15.94
C GLU A 208 -20.77 1.22 15.32
N GLN A 209 -20.33 0.26 16.15
CA GLN A 209 -19.92 -1.06 15.71
C GLN A 209 -21.08 -1.82 15.05
N GLU A 210 -22.24 -1.82 15.69
CA GLU A 210 -23.44 -2.49 15.19
C GLU A 210 -23.92 -1.85 13.89
N ARG A 211 -23.98 -0.51 13.82
CA ARG A 211 -24.33 0.21 12.58
C ARG A 211 -23.33 -0.05 11.45
N ALA A 212 -22.03 -0.10 11.74
CA ALA A 212 -21.01 -0.37 10.73
C ALA A 212 -21.08 -1.79 10.14
N TRP A 213 -21.67 -2.75 10.87
CA TRP A 213 -21.85 -4.14 10.44
C TRP A 213 -23.25 -4.43 9.87
N PHE A 214 -24.32 -4.15 10.62
CA PHE A 214 -25.68 -4.56 10.27
C PHE A 214 -26.30 -3.74 9.14
N ASP A 215 -26.01 -2.43 9.07
CA ASP A 215 -26.49 -1.55 7.98
C ASP A 215 -25.65 -1.73 6.69
N ALA A 216 -24.51 -2.44 6.77
CA ALA A 216 -23.68 -2.73 5.62
C ALA A 216 -24.19 -3.98 4.86
N PRO A 217 -24.30 -3.93 3.51
CA PRO A 217 -24.47 -5.11 2.67
C PRO A 217 -23.31 -6.11 2.84
N ASP A 218 -23.55 -7.39 2.58
CA ASP A 218 -22.56 -8.46 2.82
C ASP A 218 -21.21 -8.23 2.09
N TYR A 219 -21.24 -7.70 0.87
CA TYR A 219 -20.04 -7.37 0.09
C TYR A 219 -19.22 -6.20 0.67
N ASP A 220 -19.82 -5.39 1.55
CA ASP A 220 -19.23 -4.17 2.12
C ASP A 220 -18.84 -4.33 3.60
N ARG A 221 -18.89 -5.58 4.12
CA ARG A 221 -18.50 -5.97 5.48
C ARG A 221 -17.01 -6.35 5.63
N GLY A 222 -16.17 -5.98 4.67
CA GLY A 222 -14.73 -6.17 4.75
C GLY A 222 -14.08 -5.29 5.82
N ALA A 223 -13.03 -5.80 6.50
CA ALA A 223 -12.36 -5.11 7.60
C ALA A 223 -11.83 -3.71 7.22
N ALA A 224 -11.30 -3.55 6.00
CA ALA A 224 -10.85 -2.26 5.50
C ALA A 224 -12.01 -1.25 5.33
N THR A 225 -13.15 -1.67 4.78
CA THR A 225 -14.34 -0.81 4.64
C THR A 225 -14.90 -0.44 6.02
N ILE A 226 -15.03 -1.39 6.94
CA ILE A 226 -15.55 -1.13 8.28
C ILE A 226 -14.67 -0.13 9.03
N ARG A 227 -13.34 -0.29 8.98
CA ARG A 227 -12.41 0.70 9.55
C ARG A 227 -12.66 2.08 8.94
N ARG A 228 -12.72 2.18 7.61
CA ARG A 228 -12.99 3.45 6.88
C ARG A 228 -14.33 4.08 7.28
N LYS A 229 -15.39 3.29 7.48
CA LYS A 229 -16.71 3.79 7.94
C LYS A 229 -16.66 4.35 9.37
N LEU A 230 -15.94 3.68 10.28
CA LEU A 230 -15.83 4.10 11.67
C LEU A 230 -15.02 5.40 11.84
N VAL A 231 -14.00 5.63 11.00
CA VAL A 231 -13.15 6.83 11.05
C VAL A 231 -13.53 7.89 10.01
N ALA A 232 -14.69 7.78 9.34
CA ALA A 232 -15.06 8.62 8.20
C ALA A 232 -15.19 10.13 8.51
N ARG A 233 -15.27 10.50 9.79
CA ARG A 233 -15.33 11.90 10.28
C ARG A 233 -14.05 12.30 11.03
N GLU A 234 -12.99 11.53 10.88
CA GLU A 234 -11.72 11.69 11.58
C GLU A 234 -10.57 11.69 10.57
N HIS A 235 -9.49 12.39 10.91
CA HIS A 235 -8.32 12.56 10.05
C HIS A 235 -7.14 11.77 10.61
N ASP A 236 -6.40 11.08 9.73
CA ASP A 236 -5.22 10.31 10.12
C ASP A 236 -4.05 11.26 10.43
N PHE A 237 -3.35 11.03 11.55
CA PHE A 237 -2.13 11.78 11.88
C PHE A 237 -1.05 11.65 10.80
N GLN A 238 -0.96 10.50 10.11
CA GLN A 238 0.05 10.26 9.08
C GLN A 238 -0.25 10.94 7.74
N SER A 239 -1.50 11.34 7.48
CA SER A 239 -1.90 11.94 6.20
C SER A 239 -1.84 13.47 6.17
N ASN A 240 -1.65 14.12 7.33
CA ASN A 240 -1.64 15.57 7.45
C ASN A 240 -0.32 16.09 8.06
N ARG A 241 0.43 16.89 7.30
CA ARG A 241 1.69 17.53 7.72
C ARG A 241 1.60 18.30 9.04
N ILE A 242 0.45 18.92 9.32
CA ILE A 242 0.21 19.69 10.55
C ILE A 242 0.10 18.73 11.74
N ALA A 243 -0.61 17.61 11.57
CA ALA A 243 -0.74 16.58 12.59
C ALA A 243 0.59 15.84 12.84
N LEU A 244 1.40 15.63 11.80
CA LEU A 244 2.78 15.13 11.93
C LEU A 244 3.67 16.08 12.75
N PHE A 245 3.59 17.40 12.48
CA PHE A 245 4.37 18.41 13.20
C PHE A 245 3.98 18.55 14.69
N VAL A 246 2.67 18.56 14.98
CA VAL A 246 2.16 18.63 16.36
C VAL A 246 2.44 17.33 17.11
N GLY A 247 2.21 16.20 16.47
CA GLY A 247 2.29 14.88 17.09
C GLY A 247 1.13 14.59 18.04
N ILE A 248 0.99 13.31 18.41
CA ILE A 248 -0.13 12.83 19.23
C ILE A 248 -0.08 13.43 20.64
N ASP A 249 1.09 13.42 21.28
CA ASP A 249 1.23 13.79 22.69
C ASP A 249 0.93 15.28 22.95
N ALA A 250 1.33 16.18 22.04
CA ALA A 250 1.04 17.60 22.18
C ALA A 250 -0.45 17.91 21.92
N TYR A 251 -1.08 17.21 20.97
CA TYR A 251 -2.51 17.34 20.71
C TYR A 251 -3.36 16.85 21.89
N GLU A 252 -2.99 15.72 22.52
CA GLU A 252 -3.64 15.24 23.74
C GLU A 252 -3.38 16.15 24.94
N ALA A 253 -2.17 16.70 25.10
CA ALA A 253 -1.86 17.67 26.15
C ALA A 253 -2.69 18.96 26.03
N ALA A 254 -3.09 19.33 24.80
CA ALA A 254 -4.02 20.43 24.52
C ALA A 254 -5.51 20.07 24.70
N GLY A 255 -5.82 18.83 25.13
CA GLY A 255 -7.18 18.33 25.36
C GLY A 255 -7.83 17.66 24.15
N GLY A 256 -7.09 17.40 23.08
CA GLY A 256 -7.57 16.72 21.88
C GLY A 256 -7.89 15.25 22.12
N ASN A 257 -8.93 14.73 21.46
CA ASN A 257 -9.28 13.32 21.51
C ASN A 257 -8.60 12.55 20.38
N VAL A 258 -7.89 11.46 20.71
CA VAL A 258 -7.18 10.63 19.75
C VAL A 258 -7.68 9.18 19.79
N ARG A 259 -8.27 8.74 18.67
CA ARG A 259 -8.62 7.34 18.44
C ARG A 259 -7.39 6.58 17.95
N ARG A 260 -7.05 5.43 18.54
CA ARG A 260 -5.87 4.62 18.17
C ARG A 260 -6.28 3.20 17.76
N ASP A 261 -5.78 2.70 16.64
CA ASP A 261 -5.96 1.30 16.26
C ASP A 261 -4.87 0.41 16.87
N LEU A 262 -5.22 -0.26 17.97
CA LEU A 262 -4.36 -1.20 18.69
C LEU A 262 -3.99 -2.46 17.87
N PHE A 263 -4.69 -2.71 16.75
CA PHE A 263 -4.45 -3.83 15.84
C PHE A 263 -3.70 -3.42 14.57
N SER A 264 -3.44 -2.12 14.37
CA SER A 264 -2.49 -1.67 13.36
C SER A 264 -1.05 -2.02 13.78
N ASP A 265 -0.20 -2.30 12.79
CA ASP A 265 1.24 -2.48 13.02
C ASP A 265 2.02 -1.17 12.94
N GLN A 266 1.41 -0.13 12.33
CA GLN A 266 1.98 1.21 12.13
C GLN A 266 1.59 2.23 13.22
N GLY A 267 0.85 1.80 14.25
CA GLY A 267 0.38 2.69 15.33
C GLY A 267 -0.62 3.76 14.87
N THR A 268 -1.44 3.43 13.87
CA THR A 268 -2.38 4.37 13.23
C THR A 268 -3.32 5.02 14.25
N ALA A 269 -3.46 6.34 14.13
CA ALA A 269 -4.26 7.17 15.03
C ALA A 269 -5.01 8.26 14.25
N TRP A 270 -6.19 8.63 14.74
CA TRP A 270 -7.04 9.66 14.14
C TRP A 270 -7.48 10.70 15.16
N TYR A 271 -7.76 11.91 14.66
CA TYR A 271 -8.29 13.05 15.41
C TYR A 271 -9.50 13.66 14.70
N SER A 272 -10.32 14.45 15.41
CA SER A 272 -11.53 15.08 14.87
C SER A 272 -11.55 16.61 14.99
N ASP A 273 -10.95 17.20 16.04
CA ASP A 273 -10.91 18.66 16.21
C ASP A 273 -9.73 19.26 15.43
N HIS A 274 -10.00 19.67 14.18
CA HIS A 274 -9.07 20.38 13.31
C HIS A 274 -8.70 21.77 13.83
N ALA A 275 -9.66 22.50 14.41
CA ALA A 275 -9.45 23.85 14.92
C ALA A 275 -8.54 23.86 16.16
N LEU A 276 -8.55 22.80 16.97
CA LEU A 276 -7.52 22.56 17.98
C LEU A 276 -6.16 22.24 17.36
N MET A 277 -6.11 21.37 16.34
CA MET A 277 -4.86 20.97 15.68
C MET A 277 -4.12 22.17 15.10
N GLU A 278 -4.82 23.05 14.38
CA GLU A 278 -4.24 24.27 13.80
C GLU A 278 -3.77 25.27 14.85
N ARG A 279 -4.49 25.42 15.98
CA ARG A 279 -4.08 26.30 17.08
C ARG A 279 -2.80 25.79 17.75
N VAL A 280 -2.74 24.49 18.09
CA VAL A 280 -1.54 23.90 18.71
C VAL A 280 -0.34 24.01 17.77
N ALA A 281 -0.53 23.77 16.47
CA ALA A 281 0.52 23.98 15.47
C ALA A 281 0.97 25.45 15.39
N ALA A 282 0.04 26.40 15.41
CA ALA A 282 0.36 27.83 15.40
C ALA A 282 1.15 28.25 16.65
N ASP A 283 0.74 27.82 17.86
CA ASP A 283 1.43 28.12 19.11
C ASP A 283 2.86 27.50 19.15
N MET A 284 3.03 26.30 18.62
CA MET A 284 4.33 25.63 18.47
C MET A 284 5.23 26.37 17.46
N LEU A 285 4.71 26.74 16.28
CA LEU A 285 5.46 27.53 15.29
C LEU A 285 5.77 28.95 15.78
N GLU A 286 4.90 29.54 16.61
CA GLU A 286 5.11 30.86 17.20
C GLU A 286 6.28 30.86 18.19
N THR A 287 6.50 29.73 18.89
CA THR A 287 7.72 29.51 19.70
C THR A 287 8.99 29.50 18.83
N VAL A 288 8.92 28.91 17.62
CA VAL A 288 10.02 28.96 16.64
C VAL A 288 10.18 30.37 16.05
N ALA A 289 9.10 31.07 15.72
CA ALA A 289 9.14 32.44 15.22
C ALA A 289 9.71 33.43 16.24
N ALA A 290 9.51 33.20 17.54
CA ALA A 290 10.08 34.01 18.60
C ALA A 290 11.62 34.00 18.61
N THR A 291 12.28 32.89 18.23
CA THR A 291 13.75 32.85 18.13
C THR A 291 14.24 33.65 16.92
N VAL A 292 13.58 33.49 15.76
CA VAL A 292 13.90 34.16 14.50
C VAL A 292 13.73 35.69 14.59
N ARG A 293 12.79 36.19 15.40
CA ARG A 293 12.64 37.64 15.65
C ARG A 293 13.87 38.28 16.30
N GLY A 294 14.69 37.50 17.00
CA GLY A 294 15.97 37.96 17.55
C GLY A 294 17.03 38.27 16.50
N GLU A 295 16.89 37.80 15.26
CA GLU A 295 17.88 37.96 14.19
C GLU A 295 17.89 39.38 13.59
N GLY A 296 16.80 40.16 13.72
CA GLY A 296 16.72 41.53 13.19
C GLY A 296 15.98 41.69 11.85
N TRP A 297 15.18 40.69 11.45
CA TRP A 297 14.28 40.78 10.30
C TRP A 297 13.17 41.83 10.48
N ALA A 298 12.80 42.52 9.40
CA ALA A 298 11.75 43.56 9.41
C ALA A 298 10.37 43.02 9.83
N TRP A 299 10.11 41.74 9.56
CA TRP A 299 8.94 41.01 10.03
C TRP A 299 9.22 39.51 10.09
N VAL A 300 8.52 38.79 10.96
CA VAL A 300 8.51 37.32 11.01
C VAL A 300 7.06 36.86 11.08
N LYS A 301 6.63 35.97 10.17
CA LYS A 301 5.25 35.49 10.08
C LYS A 301 5.17 33.97 10.19
N VAL A 302 4.31 33.47 11.08
CA VAL A 302 3.92 32.06 11.13
C VAL A 302 2.89 31.80 10.04
N ILE A 303 3.14 30.79 9.21
CA ILE A 303 2.23 30.33 8.14
C ILE A 303 2.33 28.80 8.10
N PRO A 304 1.44 28.05 8.78
CA PRO A 304 1.56 26.59 8.91
C PRO A 304 1.71 25.87 7.56
N VAL A 305 0.99 26.33 6.53
CA VAL A 305 1.13 25.85 5.15
C VAL A 305 1.55 27.02 4.26
N PHE A 306 2.85 27.12 3.96
CA PHE A 306 3.38 28.16 3.09
C PHE A 306 3.31 27.71 1.62
N ASP A 307 2.09 27.75 1.09
CA ASP A 307 1.73 27.27 -0.24
C ASP A 307 2.22 28.19 -1.38
N TYR A 308 1.99 27.76 -2.63
CA TYR A 308 2.37 28.53 -3.81
C TYR A 308 1.66 29.90 -3.87
N ALA A 309 0.37 29.98 -3.52
CA ALA A 309 -0.36 31.24 -3.55
C ALA A 309 0.22 32.24 -2.55
N THR A 310 0.49 31.81 -1.32
CA THR A 310 1.10 32.66 -0.30
C THR A 310 2.52 33.06 -0.67
N ARG A 311 3.35 32.13 -1.19
CA ARG A 311 4.69 32.43 -1.72
C ARG A 311 4.64 33.47 -2.85
N ALA A 312 3.66 33.41 -3.75
CA ALA A 312 3.51 34.35 -4.86
C ALA A 312 3.15 35.79 -4.43
N THR A 313 2.61 36.00 -3.22
CA THR A 313 2.41 37.35 -2.65
C THR A 313 3.73 38.01 -2.20
N LEU A 314 4.79 37.22 -2.03
CA LEU A 314 6.09 37.67 -1.56
C LEU A 314 7.11 37.63 -2.70
N GLN A 315 8.14 38.48 -2.60
CA GLN A 315 9.28 38.47 -3.51
C GLN A 315 10.51 37.96 -2.77
N ARG A 316 11.21 36.97 -3.33
CA ARG A 316 12.47 36.49 -2.75
C ARG A 316 13.58 37.51 -3.00
N LEU A 317 14.27 37.89 -1.94
CA LEU A 317 15.51 38.65 -1.95
C LEU A 317 16.66 37.63 -1.87
N PRO A 318 17.57 37.56 -2.85
CA PRO A 318 18.74 36.70 -2.73
C PRO A 318 19.65 37.16 -1.58
N ALA A 319 20.28 36.19 -0.92
CA ALA A 319 21.35 36.43 0.03
C ALA A 319 22.57 37.05 -0.67
N THR A 320 23.48 37.63 0.11
CA THR A 320 24.76 38.15 -0.39
C THR A 320 25.87 37.19 -0.02
N ALA A 321 26.61 36.70 -1.02
CA ALA A 321 27.80 35.89 -0.79
C ALA A 321 28.86 36.73 -0.07
N ALA A 322 29.16 36.37 1.18
CA ALA A 322 30.32 36.85 1.91
C ALA A 322 31.59 36.09 1.47
N PRO A 323 32.77 36.73 1.50
CA PRO A 323 34.02 35.99 1.34
C PRO A 323 34.21 35.04 2.54
N PRO A 324 34.69 33.79 2.33
CA PRO A 324 34.99 32.89 3.44
C PRO A 324 36.11 33.47 4.31
N THR A 325 35.95 33.30 5.63
CA THR A 325 37.00 33.61 6.61
C THR A 325 38.24 32.75 6.37
N ASP A 326 39.39 33.13 6.92
CA ASP A 326 40.63 32.37 6.76
C ASP A 326 40.51 30.95 7.33
N GLU A 327 39.71 30.75 8.39
CA GLU A 327 39.41 29.43 8.97
C GLU A 327 38.51 28.60 8.04
N GLN A 328 37.39 29.16 7.55
CA GLN A 328 36.51 28.46 6.59
C GLN A 328 37.23 28.13 5.29
N ARG A 329 38.11 29.02 4.80
CA ARG A 329 38.91 28.79 3.60
C ARG A 329 39.89 27.63 3.80
N GLN A 330 40.60 27.59 4.94
CA GLN A 330 41.46 26.46 5.28
C GLN A 330 40.68 25.16 5.45
N GLU A 331 39.45 25.21 5.98
CA GLU A 331 38.57 24.04 6.08
C GLU A 331 38.13 23.55 4.69
N MET A 332 37.69 24.45 3.80
CA MET A 332 37.34 24.11 2.41
C MET A 332 38.54 23.54 1.64
N ASP A 333 39.70 24.20 1.69
CA ASP A 333 40.93 23.75 1.03
C ASP A 333 41.36 22.35 1.55
N ALA A 334 41.19 22.08 2.85
CA ALA A 334 41.48 20.79 3.46
C ALA A 334 40.44 19.70 3.09
N ILE A 335 39.16 20.07 2.98
CA ILE A 335 38.09 19.18 2.52
C ILE A 335 38.35 18.77 1.07
N SER A 336 38.59 19.72 0.16
CA SER A 336 38.91 19.42 -1.23
C SER A 336 40.16 18.54 -1.35
N ALA A 337 41.25 18.89 -0.64
CA ALA A 337 42.46 18.08 -0.65
C ALA A 337 42.27 16.65 -0.08
N ARG A 338 41.32 16.44 0.85
CA ARG A 338 40.97 15.11 1.34
C ARG A 338 40.07 14.36 0.35
N MET A 339 39.12 15.02 -0.30
CA MET A 339 38.28 14.42 -1.35
C MET A 339 39.12 13.97 -2.55
N ASP A 340 40.07 14.80 -3.01
CA ASP A 340 41.03 14.45 -4.06
C ASP A 340 41.89 13.23 -3.66
N ALA A 341 42.34 13.18 -2.40
CA ALA A 341 43.10 12.05 -1.87
C ALA A 341 42.25 10.76 -1.76
N ILE A 342 41.00 10.87 -1.32
CA ILE A 342 40.04 9.75 -1.28
C ILE A 342 39.83 9.19 -2.69
N GLN A 343 39.62 10.04 -3.69
CA GLN A 343 39.44 9.61 -5.07
C GLN A 343 40.70 8.88 -5.59
N ALA A 344 41.90 9.41 -5.30
CA ALA A 344 43.15 8.76 -5.67
C ALA A 344 43.40 7.43 -4.91
N GLU A 345 42.93 7.29 -3.67
CA GLU A 345 42.93 6.02 -2.93
C GLU A 345 41.93 5.02 -3.53
N GLN A 346 40.77 5.46 -4.03
CA GLN A 346 39.75 4.64 -4.68
C GLN A 346 40.10 4.21 -6.11
N GLU A 347 41.03 4.89 -6.78
CA GLU A 347 41.57 4.52 -8.09
C GLU A 347 42.66 3.40 -8.02
N ASP A 348 43.02 2.92 -6.83
CA ASP A 348 43.98 1.81 -6.63
C ASP A 348 43.34 0.43 -6.89
N GLU A 349 43.90 -0.34 -7.82
CA GLU A 349 43.43 -1.68 -8.18
C GLU A 349 43.57 -2.72 -7.05
N GLU A 350 44.35 -2.45 -6.00
CA GLU A 350 44.52 -3.34 -4.83
C GLU A 350 43.61 -2.98 -3.63
N ILE A 351 42.68 -2.02 -3.76
CA ILE A 351 41.77 -1.61 -2.67
C ILE A 351 40.77 -2.71 -2.27
N ASP A 352 40.53 -2.87 -0.97
CA ASP A 352 39.50 -3.79 -0.45
C ASP A 352 38.12 -3.12 -0.33
N GLU A 353 37.05 -3.92 -0.53
CA GLU A 353 35.66 -3.46 -0.52
C GLU A 353 35.28 -2.65 0.73
N ALA A 354 35.72 -3.08 1.93
CA ALA A 354 35.39 -2.42 3.19
C ALA A 354 36.17 -1.10 3.38
N THR A 355 37.32 -0.97 2.74
CA THR A 355 38.05 0.30 2.62
C THR A 355 37.39 1.21 1.59
N PHE A 356 36.93 0.69 0.45
CA PHE A 356 36.21 1.46 -0.58
C PHE A 356 34.89 2.05 -0.04
N GLU A 357 34.05 1.25 0.62
CA GLU A 357 32.78 1.67 1.23
C GLU A 357 33.01 2.78 2.28
N ARG A 358 33.95 2.55 3.20
CA ARG A 358 34.34 3.53 4.24
C ARG A 358 34.86 4.86 3.66
N LEU A 359 35.59 4.81 2.54
CA LEU A 359 36.05 6.01 1.85
C LEU A 359 34.89 6.75 1.15
N GLY A 360 33.90 6.03 0.62
CA GLY A 360 32.66 6.60 0.10
C GLY A 360 31.84 7.34 1.17
N ASP A 361 31.67 6.72 2.35
CA ASP A 361 31.04 7.37 3.51
C ASP A 361 31.79 8.65 3.95
N GLU A 362 33.13 8.60 3.98
CA GLU A 362 33.96 9.76 4.30
C GLU A 362 33.80 10.88 3.26
N TYR A 363 33.79 10.53 1.96
CA TYR A 363 33.58 11.47 0.86
C TYR A 363 32.22 12.17 0.95
N ALA A 364 31.14 11.41 1.15
CA ALA A 364 29.78 11.97 1.27
C ALA A 364 29.65 12.91 2.49
N ALA A 365 30.29 12.56 3.61
CA ALA A 365 30.32 13.42 4.80
C ALA A 365 31.12 14.72 4.56
N LEU A 366 32.23 14.65 3.80
CA LEU A 366 33.05 15.79 3.42
C LEU A 366 32.35 16.71 2.41
N GLU A 367 31.68 16.16 1.39
CA GLU A 367 30.89 16.91 0.42
C GLU A 367 29.74 17.67 1.12
N HIS A 368 28.97 16.98 1.97
CA HIS A 368 27.93 17.60 2.77
C HIS A 368 28.50 18.71 3.68
N ARG A 369 29.70 18.53 4.24
CA ARG A 369 30.38 19.58 5.02
C ARG A 369 30.81 20.77 4.16
N HIS A 370 31.28 20.55 2.93
CA HIS A 370 31.61 21.62 1.98
C HIS A 370 30.38 22.49 1.69
N VAL A 371 29.26 21.86 1.33
CA VAL A 371 27.98 22.54 1.06
C VAL A 371 27.52 23.36 2.28
N GLN A 372 27.61 22.82 3.50
CA GLN A 372 27.30 23.59 4.72
C GLN A 372 28.16 24.84 4.88
N ILE A 373 29.44 24.79 4.50
CA ILE A 373 30.31 25.97 4.55
C ILE A 373 29.88 26.98 3.49
N GLU A 374 29.62 26.56 2.26
CA GLU A 374 29.14 27.43 1.17
C GLU A 374 27.79 28.10 1.48
N GLU A 375 26.84 27.36 2.06
CA GLU A 375 25.57 27.89 2.55
C GLU A 375 25.80 28.93 3.66
N SER A 376 26.76 28.71 4.56
CA SER A 376 27.11 29.68 5.62
C SER A 376 27.68 30.99 5.09
N LEU A 377 28.16 31.02 3.84
CA LEU A 377 28.61 32.26 3.17
C LEU A 377 27.44 33.09 2.62
N GLN A 378 26.23 32.52 2.51
CA GLN A 378 25.03 33.20 2.02
C GLN A 378 24.37 34.02 3.12
N VAL A 379 24.96 35.18 3.42
CA VAL A 379 24.52 36.06 4.51
C VAL A 379 23.59 37.16 4.03
N TYR A 380 22.65 37.56 4.88
CA TYR A 380 21.84 38.75 4.66
C TYR A 380 22.46 39.93 5.42
N THR A 381 22.71 41.03 4.73
CA THR A 381 23.21 42.25 5.36
C THR A 381 22.12 42.90 6.23
N PRO A 382 22.48 43.70 7.26
CA PRO A 382 21.48 44.39 8.10
C PRO A 382 20.50 45.28 7.29
N LEU A 383 20.91 45.80 6.13
CA LEU A 383 20.04 46.57 5.24
C LEU A 383 19.02 45.69 4.49
N GLN A 384 19.41 44.48 4.09
CA GLN A 384 18.51 43.48 3.52
C GLN A 384 17.53 42.97 4.60
N MET A 385 18.02 42.70 5.81
CA MET A 385 17.17 42.25 6.93
C MET A 385 16.18 43.33 7.39
N ALA A 386 16.54 44.61 7.26
CA ALA A 386 15.64 45.74 7.55
C ALA A 386 14.52 45.96 6.50
N THR A 387 14.52 45.23 5.38
CA THR A 387 13.50 45.33 4.31
C THR A 387 12.79 44.00 4.03
N ALA A 388 13.50 42.88 4.13
CA ALA A 388 12.94 41.53 4.06
C ALA A 388 12.52 41.01 5.45
N GLY A 389 11.74 39.93 5.43
CA GLY A 389 11.33 39.17 6.60
C GLY A 389 11.59 37.67 6.45
N ALA A 390 11.12 36.93 7.45
CA ALA A 390 11.18 35.47 7.48
C ALA A 390 9.78 34.85 7.65
N VAL A 391 9.58 33.68 7.04
CA VAL A 391 8.39 32.85 7.19
C VAL A 391 8.75 31.59 7.95
N VAL A 392 7.94 31.24 8.95
CA VAL A 392 8.04 29.99 9.70
C VAL A 392 6.85 29.11 9.33
N SER A 393 7.13 27.92 8.81
CA SER A 393 6.14 27.04 8.18
C SER A 393 6.40 25.56 8.46
N ILE A 394 5.49 24.69 8.04
CA ILE A 394 5.66 23.23 8.09
C ILE A 394 5.84 22.73 6.66
N ASP A 395 6.86 21.90 6.44
CA ASP A 395 7.16 21.33 5.11
C ASP A 395 6.18 20.19 4.73
N SER A 396 6.51 19.42 3.69
CA SER A 396 5.73 18.24 3.26
C SER A 396 5.82 17.04 4.22
N HIS A 397 6.83 16.99 5.08
CA HIS A 397 7.14 15.86 5.97
C HIS A 397 6.75 16.11 7.43
N GLY A 398 6.27 17.32 7.76
CA GLY A 398 5.90 17.70 9.12
C GLY A 398 7.02 18.37 9.90
N ALA A 399 8.13 18.75 9.27
CA ALA A 399 9.23 19.44 9.93
C ALA A 399 9.05 20.98 9.90
N PRO A 400 9.43 21.69 10.97
CA PRO A 400 9.42 23.15 10.98
C PRO A 400 10.53 23.70 10.06
N THR A 401 10.15 24.61 9.17
CA THR A 401 11.04 25.28 8.22
C THR A 401 11.05 26.78 8.44
N ILE A 402 12.22 27.40 8.27
CA ILE A 402 12.42 28.85 8.45
C ILE A 402 12.99 29.40 7.13
N GLU A 403 12.12 30.00 6.32
CA GLU A 403 12.52 30.62 5.07
C GLU A 403 12.81 32.11 5.25
N ARG A 404 14.05 32.51 5.01
CA ARG A 404 14.57 33.88 5.17
C ARG A 404 14.63 34.61 3.81
N GLY A 405 14.60 35.95 3.85
CA GLY A 405 14.78 36.79 2.66
C GLY A 405 13.51 37.07 1.87
N TRP A 406 12.36 37.28 2.52
CA TRP A 406 11.10 37.59 1.83
C TRP A 406 10.71 39.07 1.93
N ILE A 407 10.53 39.75 0.80
CA ILE A 407 9.98 41.11 0.74
C ILE A 407 8.47 41.02 0.47
N LYS A 408 7.67 41.80 1.20
CA LYS A 408 6.25 41.98 0.86
C LYS A 408 6.17 42.83 -0.41
N ARG A 409 5.41 42.40 -1.42
CA ARG A 409 5.07 43.30 -2.53
C ARG A 409 4.29 44.48 -1.95
N ASP A 410 4.68 45.70 -2.33
CA ASP A 410 4.05 46.92 -1.81
C ASP A 410 2.61 47.04 -2.35
N ASP A 411 1.63 46.68 -1.52
CA ASP A 411 0.24 47.07 -1.69
C ASP A 411 0.08 48.57 -1.39
N THR A 412 0.63 49.43 -2.25
CA THR A 412 0.32 50.87 -2.26
C THR A 412 -1.03 51.15 -2.93
N GLU A 413 -2.08 50.44 -2.50
CA GLU A 413 -3.50 50.82 -2.61
C GLU A 413 -4.35 49.77 -1.84
N HIS A 414 -5.34 50.23 -1.05
CA HIS A 414 -6.28 49.44 -0.21
C HIS A 414 -5.82 49.00 1.18
N ALA A 415 -5.41 49.98 2.00
CA ALA A 415 -5.66 49.92 3.45
C ALA A 415 -6.87 50.78 3.80
N GLN A 416 -8.06 50.18 3.96
CA GLN A 416 -9.15 50.68 4.82
C GLN A 416 -10.25 49.65 5.06
N ASP A 417 -10.34 49.22 6.33
CA ASP A 417 -11.48 48.79 7.15
C ASP A 417 -12.64 47.95 6.59
N GLY A 418 -13.00 46.89 7.33
CA GLY A 418 -14.39 46.43 7.41
C GLY A 418 -14.62 44.95 7.75
N ASP A 419 -14.67 44.62 9.04
CA ASP A 419 -15.31 43.47 9.69
C ASP A 419 -15.34 42.07 9.01
N LEU A 420 -14.68 41.12 9.69
CA LEU A 420 -15.01 39.69 9.62
C LEU A 420 -16.38 39.44 10.27
N ALA A 421 -17.41 39.19 9.47
CA ALA A 421 -18.67 38.62 9.91
C ALA A 421 -18.80 37.16 9.42
N ALA A 422 -19.50 36.34 10.19
CA ALA A 422 -19.69 34.90 9.97
C ALA A 422 -20.76 34.58 8.91
N ASP A 423 -21.18 33.30 8.88
CA ASP A 423 -22.10 32.61 7.96
C ASP A 423 -21.54 32.21 6.59
N ASP A 424 -21.85 31.03 6.05
CA ASP A 424 -22.22 29.76 6.73
C ASP A 424 -22.00 28.59 5.74
N GLY A 425 -22.15 27.35 6.21
CA GLY A 425 -21.94 26.15 5.37
C GLY A 425 -22.97 25.91 4.27
N ALA A 426 -22.50 25.35 3.14
CA ALA A 426 -23.27 24.53 2.20
C ALA A 426 -22.25 23.57 1.54
N ASP A 427 -22.19 22.32 2.00
CA ASP A 427 -23.00 21.19 1.54
C ASP A 427 -22.44 20.55 0.26
N ASN A 428 -22.00 19.30 0.41
CA ASN A 428 -22.05 18.26 -0.61
C ASN A 428 -22.08 16.91 0.14
N ASP A 429 -23.23 16.62 0.74
CA ASP A 429 -23.64 15.22 0.90
C ASP A 429 -23.82 14.62 -0.51
N ASP A 430 -23.29 13.41 -0.72
CA ASP A 430 -23.85 12.52 -1.74
C ASP A 430 -23.95 11.09 -1.18
N HIS A 431 -25.17 10.56 -1.24
CA HIS A 431 -25.56 9.22 -0.83
C HIS A 431 -26.24 8.51 -2.00
N GLY A 432 -25.43 7.95 -2.90
CA GLY A 432 -25.55 6.57 -3.37
C GLY A 432 -26.69 6.17 -4.34
N ALA A 433 -26.28 5.41 -5.36
CA ALA A 433 -27.10 4.59 -6.28
C ALA A 433 -27.92 5.39 -7.34
N ASP A 434 -28.12 4.92 -8.58
CA ASP A 434 -27.92 3.57 -9.16
C ASP A 434 -27.37 3.61 -10.60
N ASP A 435 -27.02 2.42 -11.12
CA ASP A 435 -26.40 2.16 -12.43
C ASP A 435 -27.27 2.54 -13.67
N ALA A 436 -26.74 3.35 -14.60
CA ALA A 436 -27.13 3.35 -16.02
C ALA A 436 -26.15 4.13 -16.94
N ALA A 437 -25.29 3.40 -17.66
CA ALA A 437 -24.67 3.76 -18.95
C ALA A 437 -24.34 5.25 -19.26
N SER A 438 -23.09 5.66 -19.04
CA SER A 438 -22.49 6.80 -19.77
C SER A 438 -20.98 6.63 -20.03
N PRO A 439 -20.42 7.19 -21.11
CA PRO A 439 -19.09 6.86 -21.59
C PRO A 439 -17.97 7.65 -20.88
N LEU A 440 -16.82 6.98 -20.73
CA LEU A 440 -15.51 7.48 -20.28
C LEU A 440 -15.25 8.99 -20.54
N ALA A 441 -15.49 9.82 -19.53
CA ALA A 441 -15.10 11.21 -19.49
C ALA A 441 -13.87 11.41 -18.59
N ARG A 442 -12.74 11.71 -19.25
CA ARG A 442 -11.43 12.10 -18.71
C ARG A 442 -11.45 12.84 -17.36
N ASN A 443 -10.58 12.42 -16.45
CA ASN A 443 -9.91 13.35 -15.52
C ASN A 443 -8.75 14.04 -16.28
N PRO A 444 -8.80 15.35 -16.56
CA PRO A 444 -7.60 16.11 -16.87
C PRO A 444 -6.81 16.34 -15.57
N ALA A 445 -5.48 16.26 -15.65
CA ALA A 445 -4.62 16.67 -14.55
C ALA A 445 -4.69 18.19 -14.35
N GLY A 446 -4.57 18.65 -13.10
CA GLY A 446 -4.43 20.07 -12.76
C GLY A 446 -5.74 20.83 -12.63
N SER A 447 -6.15 21.11 -11.39
CA SER A 447 -6.97 22.30 -11.14
C SER A 447 -6.12 23.54 -11.51
N PRO A 448 -6.63 24.49 -12.31
CA PRO A 448 -5.85 25.68 -12.64
C PRO A 448 -5.58 26.50 -11.38
N ALA A 449 -4.35 26.98 -11.23
CA ALA A 449 -4.00 27.95 -10.20
C ALA A 449 -4.97 29.13 -10.24
N ALA A 450 -5.31 29.67 -9.06
CA ALA A 450 -6.15 30.85 -8.95
C ALA A 450 -5.55 31.97 -9.82
N ALA A 451 -6.23 32.29 -10.93
CA ALA A 451 -5.74 33.25 -11.88
C ALA A 451 -5.56 34.60 -11.19
N ALA A 452 -4.39 35.23 -11.40
CA ALA A 452 -4.20 36.64 -11.07
C ALA A 452 -5.41 37.45 -11.59
N PRO A 453 -5.91 38.43 -10.83
CA PRO A 453 -7.16 39.12 -11.14
C PRO A 453 -7.12 39.59 -12.58
N ALA A 454 -7.98 38.98 -13.42
CA ALA A 454 -7.84 39.05 -14.86
C ALA A 454 -7.79 40.51 -15.29
N ALA A 455 -6.60 40.96 -15.74
CA ALA A 455 -6.39 42.32 -16.19
C ALA A 455 -7.50 42.63 -17.18
N LYS A 456 -8.35 43.63 -16.87
CA LYS A 456 -9.54 43.95 -17.64
C LYS A 456 -9.11 44.51 -19.00
N GLY A 457 -8.80 43.59 -19.91
CA GLY A 457 -8.47 43.89 -21.29
C GLY A 457 -9.65 44.60 -21.97
N PRO A 458 -9.43 45.20 -23.15
CA PRO A 458 -10.39 46.07 -23.81
C PRO A 458 -11.65 45.36 -24.35
N HIS A 459 -11.90 44.10 -23.96
CA HIS A 459 -12.90 43.20 -24.55
C HIS A 459 -13.69 42.44 -23.48
N SER A 460 -14.99 42.22 -23.73
CA SER A 460 -15.84 41.38 -22.87
C SER A 460 -15.38 39.91 -22.87
N ALA A 461 -15.63 39.18 -21.78
CA ALA A 461 -15.24 37.76 -21.66
C ALA A 461 -15.74 36.89 -22.83
N ALA A 462 -16.98 37.06 -23.28
CA ALA A 462 -17.53 36.34 -24.44
C ALA A 462 -16.79 36.65 -25.76
N LEU A 463 -16.38 37.91 -25.97
CA LEU A 463 -15.57 38.29 -27.13
C LEU A 463 -14.16 37.71 -27.04
N THR A 464 -13.53 37.77 -25.87
CA THR A 464 -12.20 37.18 -25.61
C THR A 464 -12.21 35.67 -25.85
N LEU A 465 -13.22 34.94 -25.38
CA LEU A 465 -13.40 33.51 -25.66
C LEU A 465 -13.54 33.24 -27.16
N ARG A 466 -14.36 34.03 -27.88
CA ARG A 466 -14.54 33.88 -29.34
C ARG A 466 -13.25 34.15 -30.12
N LEU A 467 -12.48 35.15 -29.71
CA LEU A 467 -11.17 35.47 -30.32
C LEU A 467 -10.14 34.37 -30.04
N ASN A 468 -10.09 33.87 -28.80
CA ASN A 468 -9.22 32.75 -28.42
C ASN A 468 -9.58 31.46 -29.17
N ALA A 469 -10.87 31.13 -29.28
CA ALA A 469 -11.34 29.98 -30.06
C ALA A 469 -10.95 30.10 -31.53
N ARG A 470 -11.04 31.31 -32.12
CA ARG A 470 -10.58 31.56 -33.49
C ARG A 470 -9.06 31.41 -33.63
N ARG A 471 -8.28 31.93 -32.66
CA ARG A 471 -6.82 31.75 -32.59
C ARG A 471 -6.45 30.27 -32.55
N THR A 472 -7.05 29.49 -31.64
CA THR A 472 -6.83 28.05 -31.53
C THR A 472 -7.17 27.34 -32.84
N ALA A 473 -8.35 27.58 -33.43
CA ALA A 473 -8.74 26.95 -34.70
C ALA A 473 -7.79 27.27 -35.86
N SER A 474 -7.27 28.51 -35.93
CA SER A 474 -6.25 28.89 -36.91
C SER A 474 -4.91 28.19 -36.69
N ILE A 475 -4.46 28.04 -35.43
CA ILE A 475 -3.24 27.30 -35.09
C ILE A 475 -3.42 25.81 -35.39
N SER A 476 -4.53 25.19 -35.00
CA SER A 476 -4.83 23.77 -35.28
C SER A 476 -4.82 23.45 -36.78
N LEU A 477 -5.35 24.34 -37.62
CA LEU A 477 -5.32 24.17 -39.08
C LEU A 477 -3.90 24.35 -39.66
N ALA A 478 -3.08 25.22 -39.07
CA ALA A 478 -1.71 25.46 -39.51
C ALA A 478 -0.74 24.33 -39.11
N ILE A 479 -0.84 23.84 -37.87
CA ILE A 479 0.03 22.76 -37.35
C ILE A 479 -0.28 21.42 -38.01
N ALA A 480 -1.56 21.15 -38.36
CA ALA A 480 -1.96 19.97 -39.12
C ALA A 480 -1.36 19.89 -40.54
N ARG A 481 -0.71 20.97 -41.01
CA ARG A 481 -0.01 21.04 -42.32
C ARG A 481 1.52 21.12 -42.17
N GLN A 482 2.04 21.06 -40.94
CA GLN A 482 3.47 21.17 -40.63
C GLN A 482 3.89 20.02 -39.70
N PRO A 483 4.12 18.80 -40.22
CA PRO A 483 4.41 17.61 -39.41
C PRO A 483 5.61 17.79 -38.47
N HIS A 484 6.67 18.44 -38.95
CA HIS A 484 7.85 18.78 -38.15
C HIS A 484 7.49 19.64 -36.92
N VAL A 485 6.73 20.73 -37.10
CA VAL A 485 6.29 21.60 -35.99
C VAL A 485 5.34 20.86 -35.04
N ALA A 486 4.51 19.94 -35.56
CA ALA A 486 3.66 19.09 -34.74
C ALA A 486 4.48 18.12 -33.86
N LEU A 487 5.53 17.50 -34.43
CA LEU A 487 6.48 16.65 -33.71
C LEU A 487 7.26 17.45 -32.65
N ALA A 488 7.79 18.62 -33.01
CA ALA A 488 8.48 19.52 -32.09
C ALA A 488 7.57 19.95 -30.91
N ALA A 489 6.30 20.27 -31.18
CA ALA A 489 5.32 20.64 -30.14
C ALA A 489 4.95 19.46 -29.22
N LEU A 490 4.93 18.22 -29.74
CA LEU A 490 4.72 17.00 -28.95
C LEU A 490 5.93 16.71 -28.05
N VAL A 491 7.15 16.77 -28.59
CA VAL A 491 8.39 16.59 -27.82
C VAL A 491 8.52 17.67 -26.75
N HIS A 492 8.25 18.94 -27.09
CA HIS A 492 8.15 20.03 -26.13
C HIS A 492 7.17 19.71 -24.99
N ARG A 493 5.99 19.15 -25.28
CA ARG A 493 5.02 18.78 -24.24
C ARG A 493 5.55 17.70 -23.28
N PHE A 494 6.32 16.74 -23.77
CA PHE A 494 6.96 15.74 -22.91
C PHE A 494 8.08 16.34 -22.07
N LEU A 495 8.98 17.13 -22.68
CA LEU A 495 10.04 17.85 -21.96
C LEU A 495 9.48 18.79 -20.87
N VAL A 496 8.38 19.51 -21.13
CA VAL A 496 7.70 20.34 -20.12
C VAL A 496 7.06 19.49 -19.00
N SER A 497 6.66 18.25 -19.27
CA SER A 497 6.12 17.35 -18.23
C SER A 497 7.20 16.93 -17.24
N GLU A 498 8.42 16.69 -17.75
CA GLU A 498 9.58 16.25 -16.98
C GLU A 498 10.27 17.42 -16.24
N TYR A 499 10.69 18.43 -17.00
CA TYR A 499 11.59 19.48 -16.53
C TYR A 499 10.90 20.74 -16.02
N ALA A 500 9.59 20.90 -16.28
CA ALA A 500 8.80 22.05 -15.82
C ALA A 500 7.38 21.65 -15.35
N PRO A 501 7.23 20.65 -14.46
CA PRO A 501 5.94 20.14 -14.03
C PRO A 501 5.07 21.25 -13.41
N GLY A 502 3.83 21.36 -13.87
CA GLY A 502 2.88 22.38 -13.40
C GLY A 502 3.05 23.80 -13.98
N SER A 503 4.08 24.06 -14.80
CA SER A 503 4.37 25.39 -15.37
C SER A 503 3.28 25.99 -16.27
N GLY A 504 2.37 25.18 -16.81
CA GLY A 504 1.36 25.61 -17.79
C GLY A 504 1.95 26.02 -19.15
N ALA A 505 3.25 25.81 -19.39
CA ALA A 505 3.97 26.37 -20.53
C ALA A 505 3.72 25.68 -21.89
N SER A 506 2.98 24.56 -21.93
CA SER A 506 2.64 23.88 -23.19
C SER A 506 1.17 24.05 -23.55
N ALA A 507 0.93 24.45 -24.81
CA ALA A 507 -0.40 24.55 -25.40
C ALA A 507 -0.98 23.20 -25.88
N ILE A 508 -0.25 22.10 -25.71
CA ILE A 508 -0.64 20.76 -26.17
C ILE A 508 -1.22 19.96 -25.00
N ASP A 509 -2.52 19.71 -25.01
CA ASP A 509 -3.20 18.85 -24.02
C ASP A 509 -3.03 17.36 -24.37
N ILE A 510 -1.81 16.86 -24.18
CA ILE A 510 -1.49 15.44 -24.18
C ILE A 510 -0.87 15.11 -22.82
N GLN A 511 -1.34 14.01 -22.22
CA GLN A 511 -0.81 13.48 -20.98
C GLN A 511 0.25 12.42 -21.28
N TRP A 512 1.34 12.47 -20.53
CA TRP A 512 2.38 11.45 -20.47
C TRP A 512 2.54 11.07 -19.00
N ARG A 513 2.90 9.82 -18.76
CA ARG A 513 3.19 9.27 -17.43
C ARG A 513 4.46 8.44 -17.56
N ASP A 514 5.38 8.64 -16.63
CA ASP A 514 6.53 7.76 -16.47
C ASP A 514 6.12 6.54 -15.64
N ASN A 515 6.31 5.33 -16.20
CA ASN A 515 6.06 4.07 -15.53
C ASN A 515 7.35 3.34 -15.11
N THR A 516 8.55 3.88 -15.38
CA THR A 516 9.85 3.26 -15.05
C THR A 516 9.95 2.90 -13.57
N SER A 517 9.55 3.82 -12.69
CA SER A 517 9.47 3.61 -11.24
C SER A 517 8.56 2.44 -10.83
N SER A 518 7.48 2.20 -11.58
CA SER A 518 6.57 1.07 -11.33
C SER A 518 7.19 -0.24 -11.82
N VAL A 519 7.91 -0.23 -12.95
CA VAL A 519 8.68 -1.37 -13.44
C VAL A 519 9.77 -1.75 -12.42
N GLY A 520 10.61 -0.81 -12.00
CA GLY A 520 11.68 -1.07 -11.02
C GLY A 520 11.16 -1.49 -9.63
N ARG A 521 9.95 -1.08 -9.24
CA ARG A 521 9.31 -1.58 -8.01
C ARG A 521 8.93 -3.06 -8.09
N HIS A 522 8.55 -3.55 -9.27
CA HIS A 522 8.05 -4.92 -9.46
C HIS A 522 9.12 -5.89 -10.00
N ALA A 523 10.21 -5.37 -10.57
CA ALA A 523 11.41 -6.11 -10.96
C ALA A 523 12.67 -5.35 -10.50
N PRO A 524 12.96 -5.32 -9.18
CA PRO A 524 14.09 -4.56 -8.62
C PRO A 524 15.46 -5.03 -9.13
N GLU A 525 15.58 -6.27 -9.60
CA GLU A 525 16.77 -6.82 -10.24
C GLU A 525 17.17 -6.07 -11.54
N LEU A 526 16.24 -5.33 -12.17
CA LEU A 526 16.56 -4.48 -13.31
C LEU A 526 17.44 -3.27 -12.94
N ALA A 527 17.57 -2.94 -11.64
CA ALA A 527 18.51 -1.92 -11.21
C ALA A 527 19.98 -2.31 -11.50
N ASP A 528 20.28 -3.61 -11.56
CA ASP A 528 21.60 -4.14 -11.92
C ASP A 528 21.75 -4.38 -13.44
N ASP A 529 20.67 -4.27 -14.21
CA ASP A 529 20.68 -4.49 -15.66
C ASP A 529 21.22 -3.26 -16.41
N LEU A 530 22.33 -3.46 -17.12
CA LEU A 530 23.03 -2.38 -17.84
C LEU A 530 22.17 -1.75 -18.97
N PRO A 531 21.49 -2.51 -19.85
CA PRO A 531 20.53 -1.95 -20.80
C PRO A 531 19.44 -1.07 -20.16
N TYR A 532 18.80 -1.53 -19.08
CA TYR A 532 17.76 -0.79 -18.36
C TYR A 532 18.29 0.53 -17.76
N ARG A 533 19.47 0.48 -17.13
CA ARG A 533 20.16 1.67 -16.63
C ARG A 533 20.49 2.67 -17.74
N ILE A 534 21.12 2.22 -18.83
CA ILE A 534 21.48 3.07 -19.97
C ILE A 534 20.23 3.77 -20.55
N ALA A 535 19.11 3.05 -20.70
CA ALA A 535 17.87 3.62 -21.22
C ALA A 535 17.28 4.70 -20.29
N THR A 536 17.52 4.60 -18.98
CA THR A 536 17.10 5.58 -17.96
C THR A 536 18.03 6.79 -17.96
N GLU A 537 19.35 6.56 -17.89
CA GLU A 537 20.39 7.60 -17.91
C GLU A 537 20.32 8.47 -19.19
N GLN A 538 20.08 7.86 -20.36
CA GLN A 538 19.93 8.57 -21.64
C GLN A 538 18.75 9.56 -21.69
N ARG A 539 17.70 9.38 -20.87
CA ARG A 539 16.59 10.34 -20.75
C ARG A 539 17.00 11.55 -19.93
N GLY A 540 17.72 11.34 -18.82
CA GLY A 540 18.23 12.40 -17.96
C GLY A 540 19.29 13.27 -18.63
N ALA A 541 20.04 12.70 -19.59
CA ALA A 541 21.08 13.40 -20.35
C ALA A 541 20.58 14.66 -21.11
N TRP A 542 19.27 14.79 -21.37
CA TRP A 542 18.72 15.99 -22.02
C TRP A 542 18.79 17.26 -21.16
N ALA A 543 18.86 17.14 -19.82
CA ALA A 543 18.91 18.27 -18.90
C ALA A 543 20.07 19.25 -19.18
N GLY A 544 21.21 18.75 -19.67
CA GLY A 544 22.37 19.56 -20.06
C GLY A 544 22.38 20.03 -21.52
N ILE A 545 21.37 19.66 -22.31
CA ILE A 545 21.30 19.92 -23.76
C ILE A 545 20.17 20.89 -24.11
N ILE A 546 19.05 20.81 -23.39
CA ILE A 546 17.89 21.69 -23.59
C ILE A 546 18.09 23.05 -22.89
N PRO A 547 17.43 24.14 -23.35
CA PRO A 547 17.44 25.41 -22.63
C PRO A 547 16.81 25.27 -21.24
N ASN A 548 17.48 25.80 -20.21
CA ASN A 548 16.90 26.00 -18.87
C ASN A 548 15.99 27.25 -18.82
N ASP A 549 15.11 27.37 -19.81
CA ASP A 549 14.12 28.43 -19.98
C ASP A 549 12.92 27.84 -20.73
N THR A 550 11.76 27.84 -20.09
CA THR A 550 10.55 27.23 -20.64
C THR A 550 9.96 28.02 -21.81
N ASP A 551 10.20 29.34 -21.88
CA ASP A 551 9.76 30.17 -23.01
C ASP A 551 10.63 29.93 -24.27
N ALA A 552 11.92 29.59 -24.08
CA ALA A 552 12.84 29.25 -25.18
C ALA A 552 12.72 27.79 -25.67
N LEU A 553 12.23 26.87 -24.82
CA LEU A 553 12.25 25.43 -25.09
C LEU A 553 11.49 25.04 -26.37
N LEU A 554 10.32 25.64 -26.65
CA LEU A 554 9.56 25.35 -27.87
C LEU A 554 10.31 25.79 -29.14
N ALA A 555 10.99 26.93 -29.11
CA ALA A 555 11.80 27.39 -30.23
C ALA A 555 12.97 26.43 -30.50
N TRP A 556 13.68 26.03 -29.43
CA TRP A 556 14.74 25.02 -29.53
C TRP A 556 14.27 23.69 -30.13
N CYS A 557 13.07 23.20 -29.75
CA CYS A 557 12.48 22.00 -30.35
C CYS A 557 12.21 22.15 -31.85
N ILE A 558 11.76 23.33 -32.31
CA ILE A 558 11.51 23.64 -33.73
C ILE A 558 12.82 23.78 -34.52
N GLU A 559 13.94 24.06 -33.85
CA GLU A 559 15.26 24.13 -34.49
C GLU A 559 15.99 22.77 -34.56
N GLN A 560 15.51 21.73 -33.86
CA GLN A 560 16.12 20.39 -33.90
C GLN A 560 15.76 19.63 -35.19
N PRO A 561 16.66 18.78 -35.71
CA PRO A 561 16.31 17.87 -36.81
C PRO A 561 15.31 16.81 -36.33
N ASP A 562 14.44 16.36 -37.24
CA ASP A 562 13.42 15.32 -36.98
C ASP A 562 14.03 14.06 -36.35
N GLU A 563 15.23 13.65 -36.76
CA GLU A 563 15.95 12.51 -36.18
C GLU A 563 16.13 12.64 -34.66
N ARG A 564 16.57 13.83 -34.17
CA ARG A 564 16.74 14.07 -32.73
C ARG A 564 15.40 14.14 -32.01
N LEU A 565 14.39 14.76 -32.63
CA LEU A 565 13.04 14.81 -32.07
C LEU A 565 12.43 13.39 -31.95
N LEU A 566 12.66 12.53 -32.94
CA LEU A 566 12.25 11.13 -32.92
C LEU A 566 13.03 10.31 -31.88
N THR A 567 14.33 10.56 -31.68
CA THR A 567 15.11 9.93 -30.59
C THR A 567 14.55 10.29 -29.22
N ILE A 568 14.28 11.58 -28.96
CA ILE A 568 13.65 12.03 -27.71
C ILE A 568 12.27 11.37 -27.57
N LEU A 569 11.43 11.45 -28.61
CA LEU A 569 10.10 10.82 -28.63
C LEU A 569 10.16 9.33 -28.28
N ALA A 570 11.08 8.57 -28.86
CA ALA A 570 11.23 7.13 -28.60
C ALA A 570 11.54 6.84 -27.12
N GLN A 571 12.45 7.61 -26.50
CA GLN A 571 12.75 7.47 -25.07
C GLN A 571 11.55 7.80 -24.19
N TYR A 572 10.78 8.86 -24.49
CA TYR A 572 9.56 9.21 -23.75
C TYR A 572 8.45 8.17 -23.94
N VAL A 573 8.29 7.62 -25.15
CA VAL A 573 7.37 6.50 -25.41
C VAL A 573 7.78 5.26 -24.61
N ALA A 574 9.07 4.91 -24.54
CA ALA A 574 9.55 3.73 -23.81
C ALA A 574 9.21 3.76 -22.31
N ALA A 575 9.34 4.91 -21.64
CA ALA A 575 8.92 5.04 -20.23
C ALA A 575 7.39 5.03 -20.04
N SER A 576 6.61 5.38 -21.07
CA SER A 576 5.16 5.40 -21.00
C SER A 576 4.49 4.03 -21.20
N LEU A 577 5.28 2.99 -21.48
CA LEU A 577 4.77 1.63 -21.63
C LEU A 577 4.14 1.17 -20.32
N ASP A 578 2.87 0.79 -20.39
CA ASP A 578 2.14 0.15 -19.30
C ASP A 578 1.94 -1.32 -19.68
N GLY A 579 2.46 -2.20 -18.84
CA GLY A 579 2.49 -3.65 -19.05
C GLY A 579 2.31 -4.47 -17.78
N LEU A 580 2.10 -3.80 -16.64
CA LEU A 580 2.10 -4.43 -15.32
C LEU A 580 0.68 -4.86 -14.95
N ALA A 581 0.42 -6.17 -15.02
CA ALA A 581 -0.84 -6.77 -14.59
C ALA A 581 -0.62 -7.67 -13.37
N PRO A 582 -1.58 -7.74 -12.42
CA PRO A 582 -1.53 -8.68 -11.29
C PRO A 582 -2.02 -10.09 -11.67
N ASP A 583 -2.44 -10.29 -12.92
CA ASP A 583 -2.97 -11.54 -13.47
C ASP A 583 -2.31 -11.88 -14.82
N GLU A 584 -2.50 -13.12 -15.28
CA GLU A 584 -1.94 -13.64 -16.52
C GLU A 584 -2.84 -13.39 -17.75
N ALA A 585 -3.74 -12.39 -17.72
CA ALA A 585 -4.67 -12.14 -18.83
C ALA A 585 -3.95 -11.54 -20.06
N PRO A 586 -4.48 -11.78 -21.29
CA PRO A 586 -3.92 -11.23 -22.53
C PRO A 586 -3.77 -9.70 -22.50
N HIS A 587 -2.52 -9.23 -22.49
CA HIS A 587 -2.19 -7.81 -22.32
C HIS A 587 -1.88 -7.12 -23.65
N CYS A 588 -2.17 -5.82 -23.77
CA CYS A 588 -1.93 -5.09 -25.02
C CYS A 588 -0.45 -4.85 -25.33
N ILE A 589 0.41 -4.82 -24.31
CA ILE A 589 1.87 -4.68 -24.48
C ILE A 589 2.47 -5.83 -25.31
N ASN A 590 1.85 -7.02 -25.27
CA ASN A 590 2.32 -8.20 -25.98
C ASN A 590 2.31 -8.02 -27.51
N ALA A 591 1.50 -7.08 -28.04
CA ALA A 591 1.53 -6.70 -29.45
C ALA A 591 2.88 -6.10 -29.90
N LEU A 592 3.66 -5.53 -28.96
CA LEU A 592 4.94 -4.91 -29.25
C LEU A 592 6.08 -5.94 -29.37
N VAL A 593 5.96 -7.12 -28.74
CA VAL A 593 6.99 -8.18 -28.78
C VAL A 593 7.36 -8.56 -30.22
N PRO A 594 6.41 -8.99 -31.09
CA PRO A 594 6.74 -9.29 -32.49
C PRO A 594 7.04 -8.05 -33.33
N ALA A 595 6.49 -6.87 -32.96
CA ALA A 595 6.72 -5.63 -33.71
C ALA A 595 8.14 -5.06 -33.51
N LEU A 596 8.73 -5.29 -32.34
CA LEU A 596 10.10 -4.94 -31.98
C LEU A 596 11.10 -6.07 -32.28
N GLY A 597 10.63 -7.25 -32.70
CA GLY A 597 11.46 -8.43 -32.94
C GLY A 597 12.06 -9.04 -31.68
N LEU A 598 11.43 -8.82 -30.52
CA LEU A 598 11.92 -9.30 -29.23
C LEU A 598 11.69 -10.80 -29.05
N ASN A 599 12.68 -11.46 -28.45
CA ASN A 599 12.59 -12.83 -27.97
C ASN A 599 12.77 -12.81 -26.45
N LEU A 600 11.67 -12.91 -25.70
CA LEU A 600 11.68 -12.77 -24.24
C LEU A 600 12.53 -13.82 -23.51
N ALA A 601 12.93 -14.91 -24.19
CA ALA A 601 13.83 -15.93 -23.66
C ALA A 601 15.32 -15.53 -23.69
N ASP A 602 15.66 -14.48 -24.45
CA ASP A 602 17.00 -13.88 -24.42
C ASP A 602 17.14 -12.93 -23.21
N ASP A 603 16.08 -12.16 -22.92
CA ASP A 603 16.03 -11.15 -21.85
C ASP A 603 15.72 -11.74 -20.45
N TRP A 604 14.89 -12.79 -20.36
CA TRP A 604 14.49 -13.39 -19.07
C TRP A 604 14.80 -14.88 -18.98
N LYS A 605 15.24 -15.33 -17.80
CA LYS A 605 15.54 -16.74 -17.51
C LYS A 605 14.93 -17.21 -16.19
N PRO A 606 14.44 -18.46 -16.12
CA PRO A 606 13.93 -19.05 -14.89
C PRO A 606 15.09 -19.45 -13.99
N THR A 607 15.42 -18.58 -13.03
CA THR A 607 16.39 -18.87 -11.97
C THR A 607 15.66 -19.38 -10.73
N ARG A 608 16.43 -19.84 -9.75
CA ARG A 608 15.86 -20.20 -8.45
C ARG A 608 15.19 -18.99 -7.77
N ALA A 609 15.84 -17.83 -7.85
CA ALA A 609 15.37 -16.58 -7.24
C ALA A 609 14.21 -15.94 -8.01
N SER A 610 14.18 -16.00 -9.35
CA SER A 610 13.14 -15.37 -10.17
C SER A 610 11.86 -16.19 -10.28
N TYR A 611 11.95 -17.53 -10.24
CA TYR A 611 10.78 -18.39 -10.51
C TYR A 611 10.66 -19.61 -9.59
N PHE A 612 11.70 -20.46 -9.46
CA PHE A 612 11.50 -21.81 -8.89
C PHE A 612 11.24 -21.84 -7.38
N ASP A 613 11.74 -20.88 -6.59
CA ASP A 613 11.41 -20.81 -5.16
C ASP A 613 9.97 -20.30 -4.92
N HIS A 614 9.34 -19.61 -5.87
CA HIS A 614 7.99 -19.02 -5.73
C HIS A 614 6.85 -19.97 -6.10
N VAL A 615 7.12 -21.01 -6.89
CA VAL A 615 6.10 -21.98 -7.35
C VAL A 615 6.04 -23.25 -6.48
N THR A 616 4.98 -24.05 -6.67
CA THR A 616 4.81 -25.33 -5.96
C THR A 616 5.75 -26.40 -6.53
N LYS A 617 6.16 -27.40 -5.73
CA LYS A 617 7.03 -28.49 -6.22
C LYS A 617 6.40 -29.29 -7.38
N ALA A 618 5.08 -29.38 -7.45
CA ALA A 618 4.38 -29.97 -8.59
C ALA A 618 4.67 -29.15 -9.86
N ARG A 619 4.45 -27.83 -9.79
CA ARG A 619 4.74 -26.91 -10.90
C ARG A 619 6.21 -26.93 -11.36
N ILE A 620 7.17 -27.07 -10.43
CA ILE A 620 8.60 -27.26 -10.80
C ILE A 620 8.77 -28.52 -11.66
N ALA A 621 8.14 -29.64 -11.28
CA ALA A 621 8.21 -30.89 -12.02
C ALA A 621 7.48 -30.81 -13.38
N ASP A 622 6.38 -30.07 -13.48
CA ASP A 622 5.67 -29.82 -14.73
C ASP A 622 6.53 -29.01 -15.71
N VAL A 623 7.20 -27.95 -15.22
CA VAL A 623 8.13 -27.14 -16.03
C VAL A 623 9.32 -27.95 -16.50
N VAL A 624 9.97 -28.74 -15.63
CA VAL A 624 11.08 -29.64 -16.04
C VAL A 624 10.60 -30.75 -16.99
N THR A 625 9.34 -31.18 -16.88
CA THR A 625 8.73 -32.13 -17.83
C THR A 625 8.57 -31.52 -19.21
N ALA A 626 8.09 -30.28 -19.30
CA ALA A 626 7.85 -29.57 -20.55
C ALA A 626 9.15 -29.10 -21.22
N ALA A 627 10.10 -28.57 -20.43
CA ALA A 627 11.35 -28.00 -20.93
C ALA A 627 12.46 -29.03 -21.21
N VAL A 628 12.46 -30.18 -20.52
CA VAL A 628 13.55 -31.16 -20.58
C VAL A 628 13.06 -32.58 -20.86
N SER A 629 12.39 -33.23 -19.90
CA SER A 629 11.77 -34.55 -20.14
C SER A 629 10.86 -35.00 -18.98
N PRO A 630 9.86 -35.87 -19.26
CA PRO A 630 9.05 -36.51 -18.20
C PRO A 630 9.85 -37.33 -17.19
N ALA A 631 11.00 -37.88 -17.58
CA ALA A 631 11.86 -38.65 -16.69
C ALA A 631 12.51 -37.76 -15.61
N GLU A 632 13.00 -36.58 -16.01
CA GLU A 632 13.56 -35.60 -15.08
C GLU A 632 12.47 -34.96 -14.21
N GLY A 633 11.28 -34.67 -14.75
CA GLY A 633 10.14 -34.23 -13.94
C GLY A 633 9.78 -35.21 -12.81
N MET A 634 9.74 -36.52 -13.10
CA MET A 634 9.56 -37.55 -12.06
C MET A 634 10.74 -37.65 -11.07
N ARG A 635 11.94 -37.21 -11.44
CA ARG A 635 13.11 -37.12 -10.53
C ARG A 635 12.97 -35.92 -9.59
N ILE A 636 12.53 -34.76 -10.09
CA ILE A 636 12.23 -33.56 -9.32
C ILE A 636 11.20 -33.84 -8.20
N LEU A 637 10.13 -34.58 -8.48
CA LEU A 637 9.12 -34.93 -7.47
C LEU A 637 9.67 -35.70 -6.27
N LYS A 638 10.78 -36.45 -6.43
CA LYS A 638 11.43 -37.22 -5.35
C LYS A 638 12.33 -36.36 -4.45
N LEU A 639 12.64 -35.13 -4.86
CA LEU A 639 13.47 -34.19 -4.09
C LEU A 639 12.63 -33.39 -3.06
N LYS A 640 13.32 -32.75 -2.12
CA LYS A 640 12.76 -31.67 -1.27
C LYS A 640 12.64 -30.39 -2.10
N LYS A 641 11.76 -29.44 -1.73
CA LYS A 641 11.45 -28.24 -2.55
C LYS A 641 12.72 -27.49 -2.97
N ASP A 642 13.60 -27.16 -2.03
CA ASP A 642 14.78 -26.34 -2.29
C ASP A 642 15.78 -27.04 -3.23
N ALA A 643 15.95 -28.35 -3.08
CA ALA A 643 16.77 -29.18 -3.97
C ALA A 643 16.12 -29.40 -5.34
N ALA A 644 14.79 -29.42 -5.42
CA ALA A 644 14.04 -29.43 -6.67
C ALA A 644 14.21 -28.10 -7.43
N ALA A 645 14.15 -26.96 -6.74
CA ALA A 645 14.34 -25.64 -7.35
C ALA A 645 15.77 -25.47 -7.92
N ALA A 646 16.80 -25.84 -7.15
CA ALA A 646 18.19 -25.77 -7.60
C ALA A 646 18.51 -26.71 -8.79
N GLU A 647 17.97 -27.93 -8.81
CA GLU A 647 18.15 -28.85 -9.95
C GLU A 647 17.32 -28.40 -11.17
N ALA A 648 16.15 -27.79 -10.97
CA ALA A 648 15.34 -27.24 -12.05
C ALA A 648 16.00 -26.04 -12.74
N GLU A 649 16.57 -25.10 -11.97
CA GLU A 649 17.40 -24.02 -12.51
C GLU A 649 18.53 -24.56 -13.39
N ARG A 650 19.32 -25.52 -12.88
CA ARG A 650 20.42 -26.15 -13.62
C ARG A 650 19.96 -26.87 -14.91
N LEU A 651 18.73 -27.36 -14.94
CA LEU A 651 18.15 -28.09 -16.06
C LEU A 651 17.46 -27.18 -17.10
N VAL A 652 16.84 -26.08 -16.68
CA VAL A 652 15.92 -25.27 -17.50
C VAL A 652 16.54 -23.94 -17.96
N SER A 653 17.50 -23.36 -17.25
CA SER A 653 18.02 -22.00 -17.56
C SER A 653 18.65 -21.83 -18.96
N ASN A 654 18.97 -22.93 -19.65
CA ASN A 654 19.54 -22.95 -21.00
C ASN A 654 18.60 -23.55 -22.07
N THR A 655 17.33 -23.82 -21.75
CA THR A 655 16.38 -24.42 -22.70
C THR A 655 15.56 -23.39 -23.48
N GLY A 656 15.69 -22.10 -23.16
CA GLY A 656 14.81 -21.03 -23.68
C GLY A 656 13.36 -21.16 -23.23
N TRP A 657 13.09 -21.88 -22.12
CA TRP A 657 11.73 -22.03 -21.61
C TRP A 657 11.24 -20.74 -20.95
N LEU A 658 9.99 -20.40 -21.24
CA LEU A 658 9.25 -19.28 -20.68
C LEU A 658 7.93 -19.75 -20.05
N PRO A 659 7.44 -19.08 -18.99
CA PRO A 659 6.06 -19.20 -18.53
C PRO A 659 5.06 -18.97 -19.67
N GLU A 660 3.92 -19.64 -19.61
CA GLU A 660 2.93 -19.70 -20.69
C GLU A 660 2.41 -18.31 -21.08
N HIS A 661 2.28 -17.39 -20.13
CA HIS A 661 1.86 -16.00 -20.40
C HIS A 661 2.91 -15.18 -21.16
N LEU A 662 4.21 -15.46 -20.98
CA LEU A 662 5.30 -14.87 -21.78
C LEU A 662 5.50 -15.60 -23.12
N ALA A 663 5.32 -16.93 -23.13
CA ALA A 663 5.52 -17.76 -24.32
C ALA A 663 4.41 -17.59 -25.38
N ALA A 664 3.15 -17.46 -24.95
CA ALA A 664 2.01 -17.25 -25.83
C ALA A 664 1.79 -15.77 -26.18
N ALA A 665 2.19 -14.85 -25.30
CA ALA A 665 2.13 -13.40 -25.48
C ALA A 665 0.81 -12.92 -26.11
N GLU A 666 -0.32 -13.42 -25.60
CA GLU A 666 -1.63 -13.16 -26.21
C GLU A 666 -2.07 -11.70 -26.04
N THR A 667 -2.85 -11.20 -27.00
CA THR A 667 -3.48 -9.87 -26.94
C THR A 667 -4.99 -10.00 -27.00
N ARG A 668 -5.72 -9.19 -26.22
CA ARG A 668 -7.18 -9.22 -26.23
C ARG A 668 -7.72 -8.46 -27.45
N PRO A 669 -8.47 -9.11 -28.38
CA PRO A 669 -9.03 -8.42 -29.54
C PRO A 669 -10.06 -7.36 -29.11
N ARG A 670 -10.05 -6.21 -29.79
CA ARG A 670 -11.00 -5.10 -29.59
C ARG A 670 -11.48 -4.58 -30.94
N GLU A 671 -12.79 -4.49 -31.13
CA GLU A 671 -13.38 -3.84 -32.30
C GLU A 671 -13.31 -2.31 -32.16
N LEU A 672 -12.62 -1.63 -33.09
CA LEU A 672 -12.44 -0.18 -33.06
C LEU A 672 -13.61 0.60 -33.67
N TRP A 673 -14.47 -0.04 -34.45
CA TRP A 673 -15.59 0.62 -35.16
C TRP A 673 -16.91 -0.14 -35.04
N ARG A 674 -17.80 0.30 -34.13
CA ARG A 674 -19.23 0.26 -34.47
C ARG A 674 -19.46 1.37 -35.49
N LYS A 675 -19.97 1.03 -36.69
CA LYS A 675 -20.45 2.03 -37.65
C LYS A 675 -21.51 2.89 -36.95
N ARG A 676 -21.16 4.14 -36.64
CA ARG A 676 -22.14 5.21 -36.38
C ARG A 676 -22.89 5.45 -37.69
N ARG A 677 -23.94 4.67 -37.92
CA ARG A 677 -24.87 4.88 -39.03
C ARG A 677 -25.57 6.21 -38.78
N ALA A 678 -25.52 7.10 -39.76
CA ALA A 678 -26.60 8.05 -40.01
C ALA A 678 -27.87 7.24 -40.40
N GLU A 679 -29.09 7.76 -40.35
CA GLU A 679 -29.52 9.15 -40.24
C GLU A 679 -30.45 9.39 -39.03
N ASP A 680 -30.40 10.62 -38.50
CA ASP A 680 -31.62 11.35 -38.12
C ASP A 680 -32.34 11.71 -39.43
N ASP A 681 -33.41 10.99 -39.79
CA ASP A 681 -34.47 11.46 -40.70
C ASP A 681 -35.59 10.39 -40.77
N ASP A 682 -36.54 10.46 -39.84
CA ASP A 682 -37.97 10.24 -40.11
C ASP A 682 -38.78 10.85 -38.95
N ALA A 683 -39.83 11.61 -39.29
CA ALA A 683 -40.65 12.37 -38.35
C ALA A 683 -42.06 11.77 -38.23
N ASP A 684 -42.72 11.99 -37.08
CA ASP A 684 -44.07 11.53 -36.70
C ASP A 684 -44.26 9.98 -36.73
N ASP A 685 -44.92 9.33 -35.79
CA ASP A 685 -46.27 9.66 -35.29
C ASP A 685 -46.58 9.02 -33.91
N SER A 686 -47.60 9.59 -33.26
CA SER A 686 -48.48 9.13 -32.15
C SER A 686 -48.14 7.93 -31.23
N ASP A 687 -48.39 8.17 -29.93
CA ASP A 687 -49.10 7.31 -28.96
C ASP A 687 -49.13 5.77 -29.16
N ALA A 688 -48.71 5.03 -28.13
CA ALA A 688 -49.68 4.45 -27.19
C ALA A 688 -49.05 3.78 -25.96
N THR A 689 -49.74 3.91 -24.84
CA THR A 689 -49.67 3.03 -23.67
C THR A 689 -49.97 1.56 -24.02
N ASP A 690 -49.33 0.58 -23.38
CA ASP A 690 -49.91 -0.04 -22.17
C ASP A 690 -48.88 -0.93 -21.42
N ALA A 691 -49.19 -1.26 -20.18
CA ALA A 691 -48.49 -2.26 -19.38
C ALA A 691 -49.01 -3.68 -19.68
N THR A 692 -48.25 -4.72 -19.34
CA THR A 692 -48.59 -5.74 -18.31
C THR A 692 -47.74 -7.02 -18.40
N ASP A 693 -47.60 -7.69 -17.26
CA ASP A 693 -47.43 -9.13 -17.04
C ASP A 693 -46.27 -9.92 -17.68
N ALA A 694 -45.28 -10.19 -16.84
CA ALA A 694 -44.73 -11.53 -16.63
C ALA A 694 -45.82 -12.49 -16.04
N PRO A 695 -45.65 -13.84 -15.92
CA PRO A 695 -44.37 -14.56 -15.88
C PRO A 695 -44.34 -15.99 -16.51
N ASP A 696 -43.21 -16.67 -16.29
CA ASP A 696 -42.99 -18.12 -16.13
C ASP A 696 -43.59 -19.14 -17.13
N ALA A 697 -42.70 -19.91 -17.78
CA ALA A 697 -42.60 -21.37 -17.58
C ALA A 697 -41.39 -22.01 -18.30
N ASP A 698 -40.49 -22.61 -17.53
CA ASP A 698 -39.69 -23.80 -17.91
C ASP A 698 -40.52 -25.03 -17.42
N PRO A 699 -40.59 -26.21 -18.09
CA PRO A 699 -39.40 -27.06 -18.29
C PRO A 699 -39.34 -27.99 -19.53
N ALA A 700 -38.11 -28.42 -19.87
CA ALA A 700 -37.68 -29.76 -20.32
C ALA A 700 -38.54 -30.62 -21.29
N ASN A 701 -37.91 -31.14 -22.37
CA ASN A 701 -37.40 -32.55 -22.49
C ASN A 701 -37.47 -33.18 -23.91
N ALA A 702 -36.37 -33.86 -24.29
CA ALA A 702 -36.22 -35.05 -25.17
C ALA A 702 -36.59 -35.12 -26.70
N ASP A 703 -35.66 -35.77 -27.41
CA ASP A 703 -35.74 -36.70 -28.57
C ASP A 703 -36.22 -36.31 -30.00
N ASP A 704 -35.25 -36.44 -30.92
CA ASP A 704 -35.27 -37.18 -32.21
C ASP A 704 -36.52 -37.22 -33.11
N ARG A 705 -36.36 -36.79 -34.38
CA ARG A 705 -36.22 -37.71 -35.55
C ARG A 705 -36.03 -37.03 -36.93
N GLU A 706 -35.18 -37.64 -37.75
CA GLU A 706 -35.25 -37.90 -39.22
C GLU A 706 -35.68 -36.75 -40.20
N SER A 707 -34.94 -36.46 -41.28
CA SER A 707 -34.91 -37.32 -42.50
C SER A 707 -34.07 -36.74 -43.67
N ASP A 708 -33.83 -37.58 -44.68
CA ASP A 708 -33.27 -37.36 -46.05
C ASP A 708 -31.82 -36.83 -46.21
N VAL A 709 -30.88 -37.55 -46.85
CA VAL A 709 -30.82 -38.10 -48.24
C VAL A 709 -30.70 -36.97 -49.28
N GLY A 710 -29.72 -36.92 -50.19
CA GLY A 710 -28.57 -37.80 -50.46
C GLY A 710 -28.10 -37.61 -51.92
N VAL A 711 -26.79 -37.60 -52.22
CA VAL A 711 -26.28 -37.48 -53.59
C VAL A 711 -25.08 -38.41 -53.82
N VAL A 712 -25.07 -39.09 -54.97
CA VAL A 712 -24.05 -40.05 -55.40
C VAL A 712 -23.27 -39.51 -56.62
N GLN A 713 -21.95 -39.72 -56.57
CA GLN A 713 -20.91 -39.76 -57.62
C GLN A 713 -21.28 -39.49 -59.11
N ALA A 714 -20.40 -38.73 -59.78
CA ALA A 714 -19.85 -39.11 -61.10
C ALA A 714 -18.49 -38.43 -61.38
N THR A 715 -17.49 -39.21 -61.79
CA THR A 715 -16.23 -38.83 -62.52
C THR A 715 -16.45 -39.11 -64.04
N PRO A 716 -15.50 -39.04 -65.02
CA PRO A 716 -14.01 -38.88 -64.98
C PRO A 716 -13.37 -38.05 -66.15
N ASP A 717 -12.09 -38.34 -66.45
CA ASP A 717 -11.31 -38.25 -67.73
C ASP A 717 -10.42 -37.04 -68.11
N ASP A 718 -9.10 -37.31 -67.99
CA ASP A 718 -7.96 -37.25 -68.95
C ASP A 718 -7.53 -36.01 -69.80
N ALA A 719 -6.22 -35.70 -69.67
CA ALA A 719 -5.16 -35.31 -70.65
C ALA A 719 -5.48 -34.45 -71.92
N ASN A 720 -4.64 -33.48 -72.34
CA ASN A 720 -3.21 -33.63 -72.73
C ASN A 720 -2.50 -32.27 -73.08
N GLU A 721 -1.19 -32.33 -73.37
CA GLU A 721 -0.26 -31.34 -74.03
C GLU A 721 0.33 -30.21 -73.13
N GLN A 722 1.64 -30.12 -72.79
CA GLN A 722 2.96 -30.16 -73.51
C GLN A 722 3.37 -28.79 -74.12
N ASP A 723 4.62 -28.28 -74.05
CA ASP A 723 5.87 -28.65 -73.33
C ASP A 723 6.92 -27.48 -73.32
N GLU A 724 7.99 -27.57 -72.49
CA GLU A 724 9.37 -26.97 -72.62
C GLU A 724 9.61 -25.44 -72.97
N THR A 725 10.75 -24.74 -72.74
CA THR A 725 12.13 -25.01 -72.24
C THR A 725 12.85 -23.74 -71.66
N HIS A 726 14.11 -23.91 -71.20
CA HIS A 726 15.07 -23.02 -70.46
C HIS A 726 15.67 -21.72 -71.09
N HIS A 727 16.42 -20.99 -70.21
CA HIS A 727 17.64 -20.15 -70.42
C HIS A 727 17.45 -18.67 -70.85
N THR A 728 18.21 -17.65 -70.41
CA THR A 728 19.67 -17.54 -70.09
C THR A 728 19.99 -16.25 -69.29
N GLU A 729 21.14 -16.15 -68.62
CA GLU A 729 21.76 -14.89 -68.17
C GLU A 729 22.28 -14.01 -69.35
N ARG A 730 22.40 -12.67 -69.17
CA ARG A 730 23.58 -11.85 -69.55
C ARG A 730 23.46 -10.34 -69.27
N ASN A 731 24.53 -9.78 -68.69
CA ASN A 731 24.97 -8.37 -68.76
C ASN A 731 25.73 -8.18 -70.11
N PRO A 732 25.93 -6.99 -70.75
CA PRO A 732 26.81 -5.90 -70.22
C PRO A 732 26.64 -4.42 -70.77
N LEU A 733 27.37 -3.45 -70.17
CA LEU A 733 27.94 -2.18 -70.75
C LEU A 733 26.95 -1.10 -71.36
N ALA A 734 27.19 0.23 -71.38
CA ALA A 734 28.15 1.16 -70.75
C ALA A 734 27.72 2.66 -70.98
N ASP A 735 28.51 3.59 -70.40
CA ASP A 735 28.78 5.01 -70.80
C ASP A 735 27.72 6.15 -70.66
N ALA A 736 28.01 7.11 -69.74
CA ALA A 736 28.18 8.56 -70.01
C ALA A 736 28.53 9.38 -68.74
N GLU A 737 29.80 9.81 -68.62
CA GLU A 737 30.32 11.20 -68.42
C GLU A 737 29.33 12.30 -67.93
N ALA A 738 29.66 13.28 -67.07
CA ALA A 738 30.85 13.68 -66.28
C ALA A 738 30.34 14.57 -65.09
N GLU A 739 31.08 15.36 -64.27
CA GLU A 739 32.47 15.85 -64.18
C GLU A 739 32.73 16.30 -62.70
N GLY A 740 33.93 16.79 -62.33
CA GLY A 740 34.10 17.75 -61.20
C GLY A 740 34.85 17.31 -59.93
N MET A 741 36.17 17.12 -60.03
CA MET A 741 37.13 17.23 -58.90
C MET A 741 37.53 18.72 -58.67
N PRO A 742 38.23 19.15 -57.58
CA PRO A 742 39.17 18.37 -56.76
C PRO A 742 39.10 18.54 -55.22
N ALA A 743 39.91 17.73 -54.53
CA ALA A 743 40.20 17.82 -53.10
C ALA A 743 41.32 18.83 -52.79
N LEU A 744 41.41 19.26 -51.53
CA LEU A 744 42.62 19.75 -50.85
C LEU A 744 42.57 19.37 -49.36
N ASP A 745 43.69 18.79 -48.90
CA ASP A 745 44.21 18.58 -47.53
C ASP A 745 43.25 18.25 -46.36
#